data_AF-A0A353NYE4-F1
#
_entry.id   AF-A0A353NYE4-F1
#
_cell.length_a   1.000
_cell.length_b   1.000
_cell.length_c   1.000
_cell.angle_alpha   90.00
_cell.angle_beta   90.00
_cell.angle_gamma   90.00
#
_symmetry.space_group_name_H-M   'P 1'
#
loop_
_entity.id
_entity.type
_entity.pdbx_description
1 polymer ?
#
loop_
_entity_poly.entity_id
_entity_poly.type
_entity_poly.pdbx_seq_one_letter_code
_entity_poly.pdbx_strand_id
1 'polypeptide(L)'
;MNRKIIAAILSFICFFNLSAYSVQDANEKKIRIVLVGDSTVTDKAGWGLGFKQFLNDKAECINTAAGGRSSKSFIAENRWAQALELKANYYLIQFGHNDEPGKGPERSTEPNTTYRQYMTQYVDDARAIGAKPVLITPLVRRQWDKSENGKINSSLVAYVEVVKQISKEKNVPLIDLHASSKELCENLGKEKLIELSPIKDNNQVDNTHLNAKGSLAFAQLVVEELVRVEPELKSYFHEKPADVNIASEKIFDVRQSGAKGDGKTLDTEAIQKAIDECGKAGRGTVRFAAGTYLSKPIFLRSNITLHLENGAILKATDEPNDFKNTENKSSKEPLGFVNGKNLTNITIEGQGTIDGSGQRWWPAAIEAKKAKQPEKLRRPRMVVLNGCVGVRIKDVTLTNSPTFHLVPRDCEDVDIVRVKIISPDESPNTDAIDPSASRYVKISDCIIDAGDDNIAIKSGHQDPAHPDAACQYINVTNCKFFHGHGMSIGSETVGGVQNMTVKNCSFENTESGLRIKSSRERGGIVTNIEYSDITMKNVKAPINITAYYPKIPKEDSAQPVTDTTPKYSKIKITNLTADSPKNAGFIVGLPEWPITEVVLENVNIKAPKGLTIRNAKVTLKNVKIETQEGPPFILEDGAVVEGL
;
A
#
# COMPACT_ATOMS: atom_id res chain seq x y z
N MET A 1 79.74 23.90 -50.88
CA MET A 1 79.87 22.70 -50.02
C MET A 1 78.50 22.41 -49.40
N ASN A 2 77.91 21.27 -49.74
CA ASN A 2 76.87 20.50 -49.06
C ASN A 2 75.73 21.13 -48.21
N ARG A 3 74.50 20.93 -48.74
CA ARG A 3 73.35 20.18 -48.17
C ARG A 3 72.38 20.83 -47.16
N LYS A 4 71.15 20.99 -47.70
CA LYS A 4 69.77 20.85 -47.11
C LYS A 4 69.26 22.06 -46.31
N ILE A 5 68.33 22.92 -46.74
CA ILE A 5 67.01 22.81 -47.45
C ILE A 5 65.99 21.98 -46.66
N ILE A 6 64.77 22.44 -46.27
CA ILE A 6 64.02 23.71 -46.36
C ILE A 6 62.78 23.63 -45.40
N ALA A 7 62.42 24.78 -44.80
CA ALA A 7 61.10 25.43 -44.54
C ALA A 7 59.91 24.66 -43.88
N ALA A 8 58.82 25.28 -43.39
CA ALA A 8 58.31 26.67 -43.47
C ALA A 8 57.33 26.91 -42.28
N ILE A 9 57.40 28.05 -41.58
CA ILE A 9 56.55 29.26 -41.67
C ILE A 9 55.12 29.13 -41.08
N LEU A 10 54.96 29.78 -39.91
CA LEU A 10 53.69 30.24 -39.33
C LEU A 10 53.03 31.30 -40.21
N SER A 11 51.70 31.30 -40.32
CA SER A 11 50.84 32.38 -39.79
C SER A 11 49.38 32.30 -40.26
N PHE A 12 48.51 32.53 -39.28
CA PHE A 12 47.23 33.26 -39.32
C PHE A 12 45.93 32.65 -39.92
N ILE A 13 45.09 32.21 -38.96
CA ILE A 13 43.73 32.69 -38.63
C ILE A 13 42.56 32.50 -39.63
N CYS A 14 41.54 31.80 -39.09
CA CYS A 14 40.09 31.79 -39.31
C CYS A 14 39.52 31.27 -40.64
N PHE A 15 39.02 30.03 -40.59
CA PHE A 15 37.73 29.68 -41.18
C PHE A 15 36.93 28.80 -40.20
N PHE A 16 35.72 29.27 -39.89
CA PHE A 16 34.65 28.50 -39.26
C PHE A 16 34.41 27.20 -40.05
N ASN A 17 34.43 26.06 -39.37
CA ASN A 17 33.77 24.85 -39.86
C ASN A 17 32.86 24.32 -38.76
N LEU A 18 31.55 24.50 -38.98
CA LEU A 18 30.51 23.71 -38.35
C LEU A 18 30.80 22.24 -38.67
N SER A 19 31.30 21.49 -37.69
CA SER A 19 31.19 20.04 -37.72
C SER A 19 29.83 19.68 -37.15
N ALA A 20 28.95 19.20 -38.02
CA ALA A 20 27.74 18.52 -37.64
C ALA A 20 28.12 17.34 -36.74
N TYR A 21 27.85 17.46 -35.44
CA TYR A 21 27.79 16.30 -34.57
C TYR A 21 26.59 15.48 -35.02
N SER A 22 26.86 14.44 -35.80
CA SER A 22 25.94 13.32 -35.93
C SER A 22 25.76 12.75 -34.51
N VAL A 23 24.56 12.91 -33.95
CA VAL A 23 24.12 12.12 -32.80
C VAL A 23 24.08 10.67 -33.28
N GLN A 24 25.16 9.94 -33.05
CA GLN A 24 25.17 8.51 -33.22
C GLN A 24 24.35 7.94 -32.06
N ASP A 25 23.15 7.48 -32.40
CA ASP A 25 22.23 6.79 -31.51
C ASP A 25 22.89 5.47 -31.07
N ALA A 26 23.70 5.52 -30.02
CA ALA A 26 24.28 4.33 -29.41
C ALA A 26 23.24 3.72 -28.46
N ASN A 27 22.24 3.06 -29.04
CA ASN A 27 21.35 2.18 -28.28
C ASN A 27 22.19 0.96 -27.85
N GLU A 28 22.86 1.07 -26.70
CA GLU A 28 23.67 0.01 -26.12
C GLU A 28 22.78 -1.24 -25.94
N LYS A 29 23.12 -2.34 -26.59
CA LYS A 29 22.26 -3.54 -26.62
C LYS A 29 22.16 -4.13 -25.21
N LYS A 30 20.99 -4.01 -24.58
CA LYS A 30 20.72 -4.57 -23.24
C LYS A 30 21.06 -6.05 -23.17
N ILE A 31 21.57 -6.49 -22.02
CA ILE A 31 21.70 -7.92 -21.76
C ILE A 31 20.32 -8.51 -21.49
N ARG A 32 19.97 -9.59 -22.19
CA ARG A 32 18.70 -10.26 -22.02
C ARG A 32 18.85 -11.51 -21.16
N ILE A 33 18.06 -11.58 -20.10
CA ILE A 33 17.97 -12.71 -19.18
C ILE A 33 16.57 -13.32 -19.30
N VAL A 34 16.47 -14.62 -19.52
CA VAL A 34 15.20 -15.34 -19.53
C VAL A 34 15.11 -16.24 -18.31
N LEU A 35 14.02 -16.11 -17.55
CA LEU A 35 13.72 -17.00 -16.44
C LEU A 35 12.83 -18.14 -16.94
N VAL A 36 13.19 -19.37 -16.58
CA VAL A 36 12.52 -20.61 -16.99
C VAL A 36 12.26 -21.44 -15.75
N GLY A 37 11.00 -21.87 -15.55
CA GLY A 37 10.70 -22.72 -14.42
C GLY A 37 9.23 -22.94 -14.12
N ASP A 38 8.99 -23.49 -12.93
CA ASP A 38 7.66 -23.76 -12.38
C ASP A 38 7.07 -22.54 -11.62
N SER A 39 6.00 -22.76 -10.83
CA SER A 39 5.32 -21.68 -10.11
C SER A 39 6.25 -20.87 -9.19
N THR A 40 7.31 -21.47 -8.69
CA THR A 40 8.25 -20.84 -7.74
C THR A 40 9.23 -19.86 -8.39
N VAL A 41 9.25 -19.77 -9.73
CA VAL A 41 10.00 -18.77 -10.50
C VAL A 41 9.09 -17.68 -11.05
N THR A 42 7.77 -17.90 -11.11
CA THR A 42 6.82 -16.94 -11.71
C THR A 42 6.82 -15.58 -11.01
N ASP A 43 6.42 -14.54 -11.74
CA ASP A 43 6.25 -13.20 -11.16
C ASP A 43 5.14 -13.15 -10.09
N LYS A 44 4.13 -14.03 -10.20
CA LYS A 44 2.95 -14.02 -9.32
C LYS A 44 3.20 -14.72 -7.99
N ALA A 45 3.93 -15.83 -8.00
CA ALA A 45 3.98 -16.77 -6.87
C ALA A 45 5.41 -17.22 -6.52
N GLY A 46 6.41 -16.69 -7.23
CA GLY A 46 7.80 -17.06 -7.12
C GLY A 46 8.71 -15.86 -6.92
N TRP A 47 10.02 -16.08 -7.05
CA TRP A 47 11.04 -15.03 -6.90
C TRP A 47 11.21 -14.16 -8.16
N GLY A 48 10.55 -14.49 -9.28
CA GLY A 48 10.79 -13.81 -10.57
C GLY A 48 10.52 -12.32 -10.57
N LEU A 49 9.43 -11.88 -9.90
CA LEU A 49 9.15 -10.45 -9.76
C LEU A 49 10.24 -9.77 -8.92
N GLY A 50 10.55 -10.38 -7.77
CA GLY A 50 11.70 -10.04 -6.92
C GLY A 50 12.99 -9.82 -7.71
N PHE A 51 13.35 -10.77 -8.59
CA PHE A 51 14.61 -10.75 -9.33
C PHE A 51 14.66 -9.59 -10.32
N LYS A 52 13.55 -9.32 -11.01
CA LYS A 52 13.45 -8.16 -11.88
C LYS A 52 13.74 -6.87 -11.11
N GLN A 53 13.35 -6.77 -9.83
CA GLN A 53 13.50 -5.56 -9.00
C GLN A 53 14.97 -5.16 -8.83
N PHE A 54 15.87 -6.14 -8.89
CA PHE A 54 17.30 -5.90 -8.76
C PHE A 54 17.95 -5.48 -10.07
N LEU A 55 17.32 -5.64 -11.23
CA LEU A 55 17.94 -5.30 -12.52
C LEU A 55 17.90 -3.80 -12.78
N ASN A 56 18.99 -3.27 -13.36
CA ASN A 56 19.04 -1.91 -13.86
C ASN A 56 18.68 -1.83 -15.36
N ASP A 57 18.70 -0.62 -15.89
CA ASP A 57 18.29 -0.29 -17.26
C ASP A 57 19.14 -0.94 -18.36
N LYS A 58 20.34 -1.45 -18.03
CA LYS A 58 21.24 -2.17 -18.95
C LYS A 58 20.82 -3.63 -19.18
N ALA A 59 19.85 -4.13 -18.43
CA ALA A 59 19.32 -5.48 -18.57
C ALA A 59 17.82 -5.49 -18.91
N GLU A 60 17.41 -6.56 -19.58
CA GLU A 60 16.02 -6.91 -19.81
C GLU A 60 15.79 -8.32 -19.28
N CYS A 61 14.72 -8.52 -18.50
CA CYS A 61 14.36 -9.84 -18.01
C CYS A 61 12.96 -10.26 -18.44
N ILE A 62 12.89 -11.37 -19.18
CA ILE A 62 11.63 -11.97 -19.62
C ILE A 62 11.40 -13.24 -18.80
N ASN A 63 10.34 -13.25 -18.00
CA ASN A 63 9.98 -14.43 -17.21
C ASN A 63 9.01 -15.30 -17.99
N THR A 64 9.48 -16.48 -18.40
CA THR A 64 8.68 -17.48 -19.14
C THR A 64 8.17 -18.60 -18.26
N ALA A 65 8.52 -18.58 -16.96
CA ALA A 65 8.10 -19.59 -16.01
C ALA A 65 6.57 -19.68 -15.92
N ALA A 66 6.07 -20.89 -15.67
CA ALA A 66 4.64 -21.17 -15.70
C ALA A 66 4.21 -22.03 -14.52
N GLY A 67 3.18 -21.56 -13.82
CA GLY A 67 2.60 -22.30 -12.69
C GLY A 67 2.04 -23.66 -13.11
N GLY A 68 2.27 -24.66 -12.24
CA GLY A 68 1.79 -26.02 -12.43
C GLY A 68 2.54 -26.86 -13.47
N ARG A 69 3.64 -26.34 -14.04
CA ARG A 69 4.48 -27.06 -15.02
C ARG A 69 5.70 -27.67 -14.35
N SER A 70 6.15 -28.81 -14.88
CA SER A 70 7.40 -29.49 -14.52
C SER A 70 8.44 -29.36 -15.63
N SER A 71 9.65 -29.87 -15.41
CA SER A 71 10.69 -29.88 -16.45
C SER A 71 10.23 -30.59 -17.73
N LYS A 72 9.43 -31.66 -17.59
CA LYS A 72 8.77 -32.39 -18.69
C LYS A 72 7.68 -31.57 -19.36
N SER A 73 6.68 -31.14 -18.57
CA SER A 73 5.45 -30.59 -19.16
C SER A 73 5.68 -29.23 -19.83
N PHE A 74 6.69 -28.48 -19.38
CA PHE A 74 7.07 -27.20 -20.00
C PHE A 74 7.60 -27.39 -21.43
N ILE A 75 8.36 -28.46 -21.69
CA ILE A 75 8.76 -28.85 -23.06
C ILE A 75 7.55 -29.38 -23.84
N ALA A 76 6.74 -30.27 -23.25
CA ALA A 76 5.58 -30.84 -23.93
C ALA A 76 4.56 -29.79 -24.39
N GLU A 77 4.42 -28.69 -23.64
CA GLU A 77 3.57 -27.55 -23.98
C GLU A 77 4.23 -26.53 -24.94
N ASN A 78 5.38 -26.87 -25.52
CA ASN A 78 6.14 -26.00 -26.44
C ASN A 78 6.61 -24.67 -25.83
N ARG A 79 6.60 -24.53 -24.50
CA ARG A 79 7.04 -23.29 -23.83
C ARG A 79 8.54 -23.10 -23.90
N TRP A 80 9.29 -24.21 -23.91
CA TRP A 80 10.74 -24.15 -24.04
C TRP A 80 11.18 -23.62 -25.41
N ALA A 81 10.56 -24.09 -26.49
CA ALA A 81 10.82 -23.57 -27.82
C ALA A 81 10.50 -22.06 -27.91
N GLN A 82 9.36 -21.63 -27.35
CA GLN A 82 9.00 -20.21 -27.28
C GLN A 82 10.00 -19.37 -26.46
N ALA A 83 10.55 -19.93 -25.37
CA ALA A 83 11.58 -19.26 -24.61
C ALA A 83 12.90 -19.13 -25.39
N LEU A 84 13.27 -20.14 -26.18
CA LEU A 84 14.46 -20.10 -27.05
C LEU A 84 14.33 -19.07 -28.19
N GLU A 85 13.12 -18.83 -28.70
CA GLU A 85 12.85 -17.80 -29.71
C GLU A 85 13.21 -16.38 -29.22
N LEU A 86 13.26 -16.16 -27.89
CA LEU A 86 13.67 -14.89 -27.30
C LEU A 86 15.16 -14.58 -27.49
N LYS A 87 15.98 -15.57 -27.87
CA LYS A 87 17.42 -15.45 -28.14
C LYS A 87 18.16 -14.63 -27.07
N ALA A 88 17.94 -14.99 -25.81
CA ALA A 88 18.52 -14.30 -24.68
C ALA A 88 20.01 -14.60 -24.50
N ASN A 89 20.72 -13.72 -23.77
CA ASN A 89 22.11 -13.97 -23.40
C ASN A 89 22.21 -15.04 -22.32
N TYR A 90 21.29 -15.00 -21.34
CA TYR A 90 21.24 -15.91 -20.21
C TYR A 90 19.89 -16.60 -20.09
N TYR A 91 19.90 -17.89 -19.73
CA TYR A 91 18.71 -18.66 -19.36
C TYR A 91 18.89 -19.20 -17.94
N LEU A 92 18.16 -18.64 -16.98
CA LEU A 92 18.12 -19.10 -15.60
C LEU A 92 17.01 -20.16 -15.47
N ILE A 93 17.41 -21.40 -15.19
CA ILE A 93 16.54 -22.57 -15.31
C ILE A 93 16.37 -23.23 -13.94
N GLN A 94 15.13 -23.28 -13.45
CA GLN A 94 14.76 -23.92 -12.17
C GLN A 94 13.50 -24.78 -12.31
N PHE A 95 13.59 -26.06 -11.95
CA PHE A 95 12.45 -26.97 -11.86
C PHE A 95 12.61 -27.89 -10.65
N GLY A 96 11.53 -28.59 -10.26
CA GLY A 96 11.57 -29.60 -9.21
C GLY A 96 10.26 -29.75 -8.45
N HIS A 97 9.49 -28.67 -8.23
CA HIS A 97 8.30 -28.76 -7.36
C HIS A 97 7.14 -29.53 -7.99
N ASN A 98 6.99 -29.45 -9.32
CA ASN A 98 5.97 -30.19 -10.06
C ASN A 98 6.50 -31.47 -10.71
N ASP A 99 7.80 -31.73 -10.55
CA ASP A 99 8.47 -32.94 -11.01
C ASP A 99 8.32 -34.10 -10.01
N GLU A 100 8.08 -33.80 -8.73
CA GLU A 100 7.89 -34.81 -7.70
C GLU A 100 6.76 -35.81 -7.98
N PRO A 101 6.84 -37.02 -7.38
CA PRO A 101 5.77 -38.01 -7.44
C PRO A 101 4.41 -37.45 -7.01
N GLY A 102 3.34 -37.98 -7.61
CA GLY A 102 1.96 -37.61 -7.26
C GLY A 102 1.41 -36.40 -8.03
N LYS A 103 2.14 -35.86 -9.01
CA LYS A 103 1.67 -34.75 -9.86
C LYS A 103 0.94 -35.21 -11.14
N GLY A 104 0.87 -36.52 -11.35
CA GLY A 104 0.32 -37.18 -12.54
C GLY A 104 1.39 -37.49 -13.58
N PRO A 105 1.13 -38.41 -14.52
CA PRO A 105 2.11 -38.90 -15.50
C PRO A 105 2.60 -37.81 -16.47
N GLU A 106 1.80 -36.76 -16.68
CA GLU A 106 2.15 -35.64 -17.56
C GLU A 106 3.17 -34.67 -16.94
N ARG A 107 3.36 -34.72 -15.63
CA ARG A 107 4.22 -33.77 -14.90
C ARG A 107 5.34 -34.44 -14.12
N SER A 108 5.04 -35.54 -13.44
CA SER A 108 6.01 -36.20 -12.56
C SER A 108 7.19 -36.73 -13.39
N THR A 109 8.41 -36.54 -12.88
CA THR A 109 9.65 -37.04 -13.47
C THR A 109 10.50 -37.69 -12.38
N GLU A 110 11.30 -38.67 -12.77
CA GLU A 110 12.18 -39.41 -11.86
C GLU A 110 13.57 -38.73 -11.83
N PRO A 111 14.12 -38.39 -10.64
CA PRO A 111 15.31 -37.55 -10.53
C PRO A 111 16.48 -37.98 -11.42
N ASN A 112 16.91 -39.23 -11.30
CA ASN A 112 18.12 -39.73 -11.98
C ASN A 112 17.91 -40.16 -13.43
N THR A 113 16.67 -40.13 -13.94
CA THR A 113 16.36 -40.54 -15.31
C THR A 113 15.68 -39.40 -16.07
N THR A 114 14.36 -39.29 -16.03
CA THR A 114 13.61 -38.35 -16.87
C THR A 114 13.83 -36.89 -16.46
N TYR A 115 13.95 -36.59 -15.16
CA TYR A 115 14.26 -35.23 -14.71
C TYR A 115 15.66 -34.82 -15.18
N ARG A 116 16.68 -35.68 -14.97
CA ARG A 116 18.04 -35.46 -15.48
C ARG A 116 18.04 -35.21 -16.97
N GLN A 117 17.31 -36.03 -17.74
CA GLN A 117 17.21 -35.91 -19.19
C GLN A 117 16.69 -34.53 -19.60
N TYR A 118 15.56 -34.07 -19.02
CA TYR A 118 14.99 -32.77 -19.36
C TYR A 118 15.87 -31.61 -18.92
N MET A 119 16.40 -31.63 -17.69
CA MET A 119 17.31 -30.59 -17.20
C MET A 119 18.58 -30.50 -18.06
N THR A 120 19.09 -31.63 -18.53
CA THR A 120 20.21 -31.68 -19.49
C THR A 120 19.84 -31.08 -20.83
N GLN A 121 18.63 -31.38 -21.34
CA GLN A 121 18.12 -30.82 -22.58
C GLN A 121 18.01 -29.28 -22.53
N TYR A 122 17.49 -28.70 -21.45
CA TYR A 122 17.45 -27.23 -21.30
C TYR A 122 18.83 -26.58 -21.42
N VAL A 123 19.86 -27.21 -20.82
CA VAL A 123 21.25 -26.73 -20.92
C VAL A 123 21.77 -26.80 -22.35
N ASP A 124 21.56 -27.94 -23.00
CA ASP A 124 22.09 -28.18 -24.35
C ASP A 124 21.41 -27.29 -25.39
N ASP A 125 20.09 -27.15 -25.32
CA ASP A 125 19.33 -26.32 -26.25
C ASP A 125 19.69 -24.83 -26.09
N ALA A 126 19.87 -24.34 -24.85
CA ALA A 126 20.32 -22.97 -24.61
C ALA A 126 21.71 -22.72 -25.19
N ARG A 127 22.65 -23.67 -25.01
CA ARG A 127 24.00 -23.58 -25.59
C ARG A 127 23.97 -23.65 -27.12
N ALA A 128 23.10 -24.47 -27.70
CA ALA A 128 22.98 -24.64 -29.15
C ALA A 128 22.60 -23.32 -29.86
N ILE A 129 21.86 -22.44 -29.18
CA ILE A 129 21.54 -21.09 -29.69
C ILE A 129 22.55 -20.01 -29.28
N GLY A 130 23.67 -20.40 -28.66
CA GLY A 130 24.74 -19.50 -28.22
C GLY A 130 24.49 -18.77 -26.89
N ALA A 131 23.48 -19.17 -26.12
CA ALA A 131 23.17 -18.57 -24.83
C ALA A 131 23.93 -19.27 -23.68
N LYS A 132 24.06 -18.57 -22.55
CA LYS A 132 24.62 -19.10 -21.30
C LYS A 132 23.51 -19.62 -20.39
N PRO A 133 23.35 -20.95 -20.23
CA PRO A 133 22.46 -21.49 -19.20
C PRO A 133 23.06 -21.26 -17.80
N VAL A 134 22.20 -21.01 -16.82
CA VAL A 134 22.52 -21.02 -15.39
C VAL A 134 21.50 -21.93 -14.72
N LEU A 135 21.97 -22.96 -14.04
CA LEU A 135 21.12 -23.88 -13.32
C LEU A 135 20.83 -23.36 -11.92
N ILE A 136 19.58 -23.44 -11.49
CA ILE A 136 19.14 -23.04 -10.17
C ILE A 136 18.45 -24.24 -9.53
N THR A 137 18.88 -24.61 -8.33
CA THR A 137 18.19 -25.66 -7.55
C THR A 137 16.81 -25.16 -7.11
N PRO A 138 15.78 -26.01 -7.00
CA PRO A 138 14.46 -25.57 -6.59
C PRO A 138 14.51 -24.96 -5.18
N LEU A 139 13.77 -23.87 -4.94
CA LEU A 139 13.73 -23.27 -3.60
C LEU A 139 13.22 -24.27 -2.55
N VAL A 140 13.59 -24.06 -1.29
CA VAL A 140 13.14 -24.95 -0.22
C VAL A 140 11.63 -24.79 0.00
N ARG A 141 10.90 -25.91 0.12
CA ARG A 141 9.58 -25.85 0.76
C ARG A 141 9.76 -25.62 2.25
N ARG A 142 8.89 -24.80 2.83
CA ARG A 142 8.85 -24.52 4.27
C ARG A 142 8.18 -25.66 5.05
N GLN A 143 8.58 -26.90 4.73
CA GLN A 143 8.12 -28.15 5.33
C GLN A 143 9.02 -28.49 6.52
N TRP A 144 8.61 -27.99 7.68
CA TRP A 144 9.33 -28.19 8.93
C TRP A 144 9.29 -29.64 9.40
N ASP A 145 10.38 -30.08 10.01
CA ASP A 145 10.46 -31.38 10.67
C ASP A 145 9.43 -31.47 11.80
N LYS A 146 8.83 -32.66 11.95
CA LYS A 146 7.80 -32.95 12.95
C LYS A 146 8.34 -32.97 14.37
N SER A 147 9.65 -33.15 14.55
CA SER A 147 10.32 -33.11 15.85
C SER A 147 10.49 -31.70 16.43
N GLU A 148 10.07 -30.66 15.69
CA GLU A 148 10.15 -29.25 16.10
C GLU A 148 11.57 -28.75 16.40
N ASN A 149 12.60 -29.44 15.91
CA ASN A 149 14.01 -29.09 16.05
C ASN A 149 14.43 -27.81 15.28
N GLY A 150 13.48 -27.05 14.74
CA GLY A 150 13.75 -25.87 13.93
C GLY A 150 14.45 -26.18 12.59
N LYS A 151 14.33 -27.40 12.06
CA LYS A 151 14.91 -27.81 10.78
C LYS A 151 13.86 -28.10 9.72
N ILE A 152 14.22 -27.84 8.47
CA ILE A 152 13.40 -28.16 7.30
C ILE A 152 13.85 -29.50 6.73
N ASN A 153 12.88 -30.42 6.58
CA ASN A 153 13.08 -31.68 5.90
C ASN A 153 12.47 -31.59 4.50
N SER A 154 13.33 -31.54 3.48
CA SER A 154 12.90 -31.27 2.11
C SER A 154 12.78 -32.56 1.29
N SER A 155 11.63 -32.73 0.64
CA SER A 155 11.41 -33.80 -0.34
C SER A 155 12.16 -33.59 -1.66
N LEU A 156 12.75 -32.41 -1.88
CA LEU A 156 13.39 -32.03 -3.15
C LEU A 156 14.87 -32.45 -3.25
N VAL A 157 15.45 -33.04 -2.20
CA VAL A 157 16.90 -33.32 -2.13
C VAL A 157 17.41 -34.10 -3.34
N ALA A 158 16.67 -35.12 -3.80
CA ALA A 158 17.08 -35.90 -4.97
C ALA A 158 17.12 -35.07 -6.27
N TYR A 159 16.20 -34.12 -6.45
CA TYR A 159 16.19 -33.21 -7.59
C TYR A 159 17.32 -32.18 -7.51
N VAL A 160 17.59 -31.65 -6.30
CA VAL A 160 18.71 -30.73 -6.03
C VAL A 160 20.04 -31.37 -6.40
N GLU A 161 20.28 -32.62 -5.99
CA GLU A 161 21.53 -33.34 -6.30
C GLU A 161 21.71 -33.57 -7.79
N VAL A 162 20.63 -33.84 -8.53
CA VAL A 162 20.71 -33.98 -9.99
C VAL A 162 21.11 -32.67 -10.66
N VAL A 163 20.53 -31.54 -10.24
CA VAL A 163 20.90 -30.21 -10.77
C VAL A 163 22.38 -29.91 -10.50
N LYS A 164 22.87 -30.20 -9.28
CA LYS A 164 24.29 -30.06 -8.90
C LYS A 164 25.20 -30.91 -9.77
N GLN A 165 24.82 -32.17 -10.01
CA GLN A 165 25.58 -33.10 -10.84
C GLN A 165 25.63 -32.63 -12.30
N ILE A 166 24.50 -32.22 -12.88
CA ILE A 166 24.48 -31.68 -14.26
C ILE A 166 25.34 -30.43 -14.36
N SER A 167 25.25 -29.51 -13.39
CA SER A 167 26.09 -28.31 -13.36
C SER A 167 27.57 -28.66 -13.40
N LYS A 168 28.01 -29.60 -12.56
CA LYS A 168 29.40 -30.06 -12.52
C LYS A 168 29.82 -30.77 -13.81
N GLU A 169 29.02 -31.73 -14.28
CA GLU A 169 29.29 -32.54 -15.47
C GLU A 169 29.37 -31.69 -16.73
N LYS A 170 28.48 -30.69 -16.85
CA LYS A 170 28.39 -29.82 -18.02
C LYS A 170 29.15 -28.51 -17.87
N ASN A 171 29.79 -28.26 -16.74
CA ASN A 171 30.44 -27.00 -16.40
C ASN A 171 29.50 -25.80 -16.64
N VAL A 172 28.33 -25.83 -15.99
CA VAL A 172 27.29 -24.79 -16.05
C VAL A 172 27.25 -24.06 -14.70
N PRO A 173 27.19 -22.73 -14.64
CA PRO A 173 27.03 -22.00 -13.39
C PRO A 173 25.83 -22.48 -12.58
N LEU A 174 25.99 -22.52 -11.26
CA LEU A 174 24.98 -23.03 -10.32
C LEU A 174 24.63 -21.99 -9.27
N ILE A 175 23.34 -21.80 -9.05
CA ILE A 175 22.77 -21.10 -7.89
C ILE A 175 22.14 -22.17 -6.99
N ASP A 176 22.68 -22.35 -5.79
CA ASP A 176 22.18 -23.33 -4.83
C ASP A 176 21.07 -22.70 -3.96
N LEU A 177 20.03 -22.22 -4.63
CA LEU A 177 18.88 -21.57 -4.00
C LEU A 177 18.22 -22.47 -2.95
N HIS A 178 18.23 -23.79 -3.13
CA HIS A 178 17.71 -24.72 -2.11
C HIS A 178 18.45 -24.55 -0.78
N ALA A 179 19.78 -24.58 -0.79
CA ALA A 179 20.59 -24.43 0.41
C ALA A 179 20.43 -23.04 1.04
N SER A 180 20.57 -21.97 0.25
CA SER A 180 20.49 -20.59 0.76
C SER A 180 19.08 -20.23 1.25
N SER A 181 18.03 -20.66 0.55
CA SER A 181 16.66 -20.44 1.03
C SER A 181 16.29 -21.30 2.25
N LYS A 182 16.87 -22.51 2.37
CA LYS A 182 16.74 -23.32 3.59
C LYS A 182 17.36 -22.62 4.79
N GLU A 183 18.57 -22.11 4.65
CA GLU A 183 19.23 -21.36 5.71
C GLU A 183 18.43 -20.11 6.12
N LEU A 184 17.96 -19.32 5.14
CA LEU A 184 17.11 -18.17 5.40
C LEU A 184 15.85 -18.56 6.20
N CYS A 185 15.16 -19.63 5.77
CA CYS A 185 13.94 -20.06 6.42
C CYS A 185 14.17 -20.59 7.83
N GLU A 186 15.22 -21.41 8.04
CA GLU A 186 15.58 -21.94 9.36
C GLU A 186 15.99 -20.82 10.33
N ASN A 187 16.70 -19.80 9.85
CA ASN A 187 17.10 -18.66 10.67
C ASN A 187 15.92 -17.75 11.07
N LEU A 188 14.93 -17.58 10.19
CA LEU A 188 13.73 -16.79 10.50
C LEU A 188 12.77 -17.51 11.46
N GLY A 189 12.70 -18.83 11.38
CA GLY A 189 11.78 -19.65 12.17
C GLY A 189 10.33 -19.66 11.64
N LYS A 190 9.51 -20.59 12.15
CA LYS A 190 8.14 -20.86 11.69
C LYS A 190 7.25 -19.61 11.69
N GLU A 191 7.29 -18.81 12.75
CA GLU A 191 6.37 -17.69 12.98
C GLU A 191 6.59 -16.56 11.97
N LYS A 192 7.85 -16.17 11.74
CA LYS A 192 8.18 -15.07 10.83
C LYS A 192 8.01 -15.43 9.35
N LEU A 193 7.99 -16.71 9.00
CA LEU A 193 7.82 -17.16 7.61
C LEU A 193 6.41 -16.93 7.05
N ILE A 194 5.43 -16.67 7.91
CA ILE A 194 4.10 -16.23 7.48
C ILE A 194 4.23 -14.93 6.67
N GLU A 195 5.16 -14.05 7.04
CA GLU A 195 5.39 -12.78 6.35
C GLU A 195 5.93 -12.95 4.91
N LEU A 196 6.46 -14.12 4.55
CA LEU A 196 7.02 -14.41 3.22
C LEU A 196 6.10 -15.28 2.36
N SER A 197 5.03 -15.82 2.95
CA SER A 197 4.16 -16.82 2.35
C SER A 197 2.76 -16.25 2.11
N PRO A 198 2.08 -16.61 1.02
CA PRO A 198 0.66 -16.33 0.89
C PRO A 198 -0.15 -17.23 1.82
N ILE A 199 -1.33 -16.77 2.23
CA ILE A 199 -2.32 -17.55 2.98
C ILE A 199 -3.36 -18.06 1.97
N LYS A 200 -3.67 -19.36 2.04
CA LYS A 200 -4.68 -19.99 1.19
C LYS A 200 -6.10 -19.71 1.71
N ASP A 201 -7.10 -19.90 0.86
CA ASP A 201 -8.52 -19.69 1.19
C ASP A 201 -9.01 -20.47 2.42
N ASN A 202 -8.35 -21.59 2.75
CA ASN A 202 -8.61 -22.40 3.94
C ASN A 202 -7.82 -21.96 5.19
N ASN A 203 -7.26 -20.75 5.16
CA ASN A 203 -6.44 -20.13 6.20
C ASN A 203 -5.11 -20.87 6.51
N GLN A 204 -4.66 -21.76 5.62
CA GLN A 204 -3.36 -22.42 5.76
C GLN A 204 -2.28 -21.63 5.03
N VAL A 205 -1.11 -21.52 5.66
CA VAL A 205 0.08 -20.91 5.06
C VAL A 205 0.57 -21.75 3.87
N ASP A 206 0.81 -21.11 2.73
CA ASP A 206 1.43 -21.77 1.58
C ASP A 206 2.93 -21.94 1.79
N ASN A 207 3.35 -23.19 1.99
CA ASN A 207 4.75 -23.54 2.24
C ASN A 207 5.61 -23.66 0.96
N THR A 208 5.06 -23.35 -0.22
CA THR A 208 5.76 -23.39 -1.51
C THR A 208 5.87 -22.00 -2.14
N HIS A 209 4.76 -21.28 -2.28
CA HIS A 209 4.71 -20.01 -3.01
C HIS A 209 5.13 -18.81 -2.16
N LEU A 210 5.48 -17.71 -2.81
CA LEU A 210 5.95 -16.49 -2.16
C LEU A 210 4.93 -15.36 -2.33
N ASN A 211 4.75 -14.56 -1.27
CA ASN A 211 4.09 -13.26 -1.39
C ASN A 211 5.11 -12.20 -1.88
N ALA A 212 4.72 -10.92 -1.95
CA ALA A 212 5.62 -9.87 -2.44
C ALA A 212 6.94 -9.77 -1.65
N LYS A 213 6.88 -9.84 -0.31
CA LYS A 213 8.06 -9.80 0.55
C LYS A 213 8.94 -11.04 0.38
N GLY A 214 8.31 -12.21 0.28
CA GLY A 214 8.99 -13.48 -0.03
C GLY A 214 9.69 -13.43 -1.38
N SER A 215 9.04 -12.86 -2.40
CA SER A 215 9.60 -12.71 -3.75
C SER A 215 10.91 -11.93 -3.72
N LEU A 216 10.93 -10.78 -3.03
CA LEU A 216 12.13 -9.96 -2.85
C LEU A 216 13.25 -10.69 -2.08
N ALA A 217 12.91 -11.32 -0.95
CA ALA A 217 13.89 -11.99 -0.10
C ALA A 217 14.58 -13.16 -0.83
N PHE A 218 13.81 -13.98 -1.55
CA PHE A 218 14.37 -15.10 -2.31
C PHE A 218 15.10 -14.63 -3.57
N ALA A 219 14.63 -13.57 -4.22
CA ALA A 219 15.32 -12.97 -5.35
C ALA A 219 16.69 -12.41 -4.97
N GLN A 220 16.83 -11.81 -3.79
CA GLN A 220 18.11 -11.33 -3.30
C GLN A 220 19.15 -12.48 -3.23
N LEU A 221 18.75 -13.65 -2.69
CA LEU A 221 19.61 -14.84 -2.68
C LEU A 221 20.06 -15.22 -4.10
N VAL A 222 19.11 -15.25 -5.05
CA VAL A 222 19.41 -15.58 -6.46
C VAL A 222 20.39 -14.57 -7.06
N VAL A 223 20.20 -13.27 -6.85
CA VAL A 223 21.05 -12.21 -7.40
C VAL A 223 22.46 -12.26 -6.82
N GLU A 224 22.59 -12.41 -5.50
CA GLU A 224 23.88 -12.48 -4.83
C GLU A 224 24.71 -13.69 -5.28
N GLU A 225 24.07 -14.84 -5.46
CA GLU A 225 24.73 -16.04 -5.98
C GLU A 225 25.02 -15.94 -7.48
N LEU A 226 24.11 -15.37 -8.28
CA LEU A 226 24.33 -15.17 -9.71
C LEU A 226 25.55 -14.28 -9.96
N VAL A 227 25.67 -13.15 -9.24
CA VAL A 227 26.83 -12.26 -9.33
C VAL A 227 28.11 -12.95 -8.87
N ARG A 228 28.02 -13.93 -7.97
CA ARG A 228 29.18 -14.72 -7.54
C ARG A 228 29.67 -15.66 -8.64
N VAL A 229 28.76 -16.33 -9.35
CA VAL A 229 29.10 -17.34 -10.37
C VAL A 229 29.28 -16.76 -11.76
N GLU A 230 28.70 -15.59 -12.04
CA GLU A 230 28.86 -14.80 -13.28
C GLU A 230 29.16 -13.33 -12.91
N PRO A 231 30.41 -13.01 -12.50
CA PRO A 231 30.77 -11.69 -12.00
C PRO A 231 30.56 -10.54 -12.98
N GLU A 232 30.56 -10.81 -14.29
CA GLU A 232 30.24 -9.83 -15.33
C GLU A 232 28.80 -9.30 -15.21
N LEU A 233 27.89 -10.06 -14.58
CA LEU A 233 26.52 -9.63 -14.40
C LEU A 233 26.36 -8.57 -13.30
N LYS A 234 27.39 -8.33 -12.48
CA LYS A 234 27.35 -7.37 -11.36
C LYS A 234 26.89 -5.98 -11.79
N SER A 235 27.38 -5.48 -12.94
CA SER A 235 27.06 -4.13 -13.42
C SER A 235 25.61 -3.96 -13.92
N TYR A 236 24.84 -5.04 -13.99
CA TYR A 236 23.45 -5.06 -14.44
C TYR A 236 22.45 -5.11 -13.28
N PHE A 237 22.93 -5.15 -12.04
CA PHE A 237 22.11 -5.14 -10.84
C PHE A 237 22.30 -3.85 -10.02
N HIS A 238 21.24 -3.42 -9.36
CA HIS A 238 21.27 -2.42 -8.30
C HIS A 238 21.75 -3.04 -6.97
N GLU A 239 22.42 -2.26 -6.12
CA GLU A 239 22.83 -2.71 -4.78
C GLU A 239 21.65 -3.00 -3.84
N LYS A 240 20.47 -2.43 -4.14
CA LYS A 240 19.20 -2.64 -3.45
C LYS A 240 18.12 -2.86 -4.50
N PRO A 241 17.03 -3.60 -4.20
CA PRO A 241 15.95 -3.74 -5.16
C PRO A 241 15.41 -2.35 -5.48
N ALA A 242 15.49 -1.97 -6.75
CA ALA A 242 14.70 -0.86 -7.25
C ALA A 242 13.24 -1.29 -7.20
N ASP A 243 12.33 -0.33 -7.11
CA ASP A 243 10.99 -0.62 -7.59
C ASP A 243 11.15 -1.00 -9.08
N VAL A 244 10.74 -2.20 -9.47
CA VAL A 244 11.01 -2.88 -10.76
C VAL A 244 10.51 -2.16 -12.01
N ASN A 245 10.02 -0.96 -11.77
CA ASN A 245 8.99 -0.30 -12.52
C ASN A 245 9.58 0.80 -13.39
N ILE A 246 10.92 0.84 -13.52
CA ILE A 246 11.65 1.75 -14.39
C ILE A 246 12.24 0.99 -15.60
N ALA A 247 11.45 0.08 -16.20
CA ALA A 247 11.47 0.02 -17.66
C ALA A 247 10.66 1.23 -18.11
N SER A 248 11.31 2.26 -18.71
CA SER A 248 10.74 3.55 -19.14
C SER A 248 9.21 3.57 -19.00
N GLU A 249 8.71 4.00 -17.83
CA GLU A 249 7.31 3.86 -17.49
C GLU A 249 6.49 4.43 -18.64
N LYS A 250 5.67 3.60 -19.30
CA LYS A 250 4.92 4.08 -20.46
C LYS A 250 4.02 5.20 -20.00
N ILE A 251 4.23 6.38 -20.57
CA ILE A 251 3.44 7.57 -20.27
C ILE A 251 2.24 7.59 -21.21
N PHE A 252 1.05 7.57 -20.64
CA PHE A 252 -0.23 7.77 -21.29
C PHE A 252 -0.69 9.18 -20.97
N ASP A 253 -0.28 10.15 -21.79
CA ASP A 253 -0.67 11.54 -21.62
C ASP A 253 -2.15 11.71 -22.00
N VAL A 254 -2.98 12.20 -21.08
CA VAL A 254 -4.42 12.34 -21.31
C VAL A 254 -4.74 13.25 -22.51
N ARG A 255 -3.85 14.20 -22.86
CA ARG A 255 -4.01 15.05 -24.05
C ARG A 255 -3.78 14.28 -25.34
N GLN A 256 -2.86 13.31 -25.34
CA GLN A 256 -2.67 12.41 -26.49
C GLN A 256 -3.89 11.49 -26.68
N SER A 257 -4.62 11.21 -25.59
CA SER A 257 -5.91 10.51 -25.63
C SER A 257 -7.10 11.42 -25.97
N GLY A 258 -6.89 12.74 -26.14
CA GLY A 258 -7.89 13.70 -26.63
C GLY A 258 -8.34 14.77 -25.63
N ALA A 259 -7.87 14.72 -24.38
CA ALA A 259 -8.27 15.68 -23.35
C ALA A 259 -7.80 17.10 -23.70
N LYS A 260 -8.63 18.11 -23.40
CA LYS A 260 -8.33 19.52 -23.66
C LYS A 260 -7.63 20.18 -22.46
N GLY A 261 -8.06 19.87 -21.24
CA GLY A 261 -7.54 20.50 -20.04
C GLY A 261 -7.88 22.01 -19.96
N ASP A 262 -9.02 22.42 -20.52
CA ASP A 262 -9.47 23.82 -20.61
C ASP A 262 -10.50 24.22 -19.53
N GLY A 263 -10.88 23.28 -18.65
CA GLY A 263 -11.87 23.44 -17.59
C GLY A 263 -13.32 23.52 -18.06
N LYS A 264 -13.59 23.30 -19.34
CA LYS A 264 -14.93 23.41 -19.96
C LYS A 264 -15.33 22.13 -20.69
N THR A 265 -14.41 21.54 -21.43
CA THR A 265 -14.61 20.29 -22.16
C THR A 265 -14.68 19.13 -21.18
N LEU A 266 -15.67 18.25 -21.34
CA LEU A 266 -15.73 17.00 -20.58
C LEU A 266 -14.67 16.03 -21.10
N ASP A 267 -13.53 15.99 -20.42
CA ASP A 267 -12.36 15.18 -20.77
C ASP A 267 -12.48 13.70 -20.34
N THR A 268 -13.63 13.32 -19.75
CA THR A 268 -13.89 11.99 -19.18
C THR A 268 -13.47 10.84 -20.10
N GLU A 269 -13.90 10.85 -21.37
CA GLU A 269 -13.62 9.74 -22.29
C GLU A 269 -12.12 9.64 -22.60
N ALA A 270 -11.44 10.77 -22.78
CA ALA A 270 -10.01 10.80 -23.03
C ALA A 270 -9.20 10.33 -21.81
N ILE A 271 -9.60 10.76 -20.61
CA ILE A 271 -8.97 10.33 -19.35
C ILE A 271 -9.16 8.83 -19.14
N GLN A 272 -10.39 8.33 -19.28
CA GLN A 272 -10.68 6.91 -19.09
C GLN A 272 -9.96 6.06 -20.14
N LYS A 273 -9.87 6.53 -21.39
CA LYS A 273 -9.08 5.88 -22.43
C LYS A 273 -7.60 5.76 -22.04
N ALA A 274 -6.98 6.83 -21.54
CA ALA A 274 -5.59 6.79 -21.09
C ALA A 274 -5.39 5.78 -19.94
N ILE A 275 -6.31 5.76 -18.98
CA ILE A 275 -6.31 4.79 -17.86
C ILE A 275 -6.44 3.35 -18.36
N ASP A 276 -7.34 3.11 -19.32
CA ASP A 276 -7.58 1.77 -19.86
C ASP A 276 -6.40 1.27 -20.69
N GLU A 277 -5.80 2.13 -21.51
CA GLU A 277 -4.60 1.82 -22.29
C GLU A 277 -3.41 1.56 -21.37
N CYS A 278 -3.26 2.34 -20.30
CA CYS A 278 -2.25 2.11 -19.27
C CYS A 278 -2.44 0.77 -18.56
N GLY A 279 -3.67 0.45 -18.15
CA GLY A 279 -3.97 -0.84 -17.53
C GLY A 279 -3.70 -2.02 -18.46
N LYS A 280 -4.04 -1.90 -19.76
CA LYS A 280 -3.75 -2.92 -20.78
C LYS A 280 -2.26 -3.13 -21.00
N ALA A 281 -1.44 -2.09 -20.81
CA ALA A 281 0.01 -2.20 -20.90
C ALA A 281 0.64 -2.94 -19.71
N GLY A 282 -0.15 -3.28 -18.68
CA GLY A 282 0.27 -4.04 -17.51
C GLY A 282 0.99 -3.21 -16.46
N ARG A 283 1.52 -2.04 -16.82
CA ARG A 283 2.05 -0.99 -15.94
C ARG A 283 2.23 0.33 -16.70
N GLY A 284 2.04 1.47 -16.04
CA GLY A 284 2.42 2.76 -16.61
C GLY A 284 1.94 3.97 -15.82
N THR A 285 2.26 5.15 -16.35
CA THR A 285 1.81 6.45 -15.82
C THR A 285 0.75 7.06 -16.72
N VAL A 286 -0.41 7.41 -16.17
CA VAL A 286 -1.33 8.35 -16.80
C VAL A 286 -0.96 9.76 -16.35
N ARG A 287 -0.49 10.56 -17.29
CA ARG A 287 0.06 11.90 -17.01
C ARG A 287 -0.97 12.97 -17.31
N PHE A 288 -1.13 13.89 -16.35
CA PHE A 288 -1.88 15.14 -16.50
C PHE A 288 -0.89 16.31 -16.44
N ALA A 289 -0.69 16.97 -17.57
CA ALA A 289 0.09 18.21 -17.61
C ALA A 289 -0.71 19.38 -16.98
N ALA A 290 -0.08 20.54 -16.79
CA ALA A 290 -0.78 21.73 -16.31
C ALA A 290 -2.03 22.06 -17.17
N GLY A 291 -3.17 22.30 -16.52
CA GLY A 291 -4.49 22.46 -17.16
C GLY A 291 -5.62 22.03 -16.22
N THR A 292 -6.87 22.35 -16.56
CA THR A 292 -8.05 21.90 -15.80
C THR A 292 -8.84 20.88 -16.60
N TYR A 293 -8.92 19.64 -16.11
CA TYR A 293 -9.54 18.52 -16.78
C TYR A 293 -10.89 18.24 -16.13
N LEU A 294 -11.97 18.74 -16.74
CA LEU A 294 -13.33 18.53 -16.24
C LEU A 294 -13.79 17.12 -16.58
N SER A 295 -14.19 16.33 -15.58
CA SER A 295 -14.51 14.91 -15.77
C SER A 295 -15.70 14.46 -14.94
N LYS A 296 -16.47 13.54 -15.50
CA LYS A 296 -17.38 12.65 -14.75
C LYS A 296 -16.56 11.60 -13.98
N PRO A 297 -17.18 10.70 -13.19
CA PRO A 297 -16.47 9.61 -12.53
C PRO A 297 -15.52 8.82 -13.45
N ILE A 298 -14.32 8.53 -12.95
CA ILE A 298 -13.30 7.71 -13.60
C ILE A 298 -12.98 6.46 -12.76
N PHE A 299 -12.50 5.41 -13.44
CA PHE A 299 -12.25 4.10 -12.85
C PHE A 299 -10.82 3.64 -13.14
N LEU A 300 -10.02 3.48 -12.09
CA LEU A 300 -8.62 3.07 -12.16
C LEU A 300 -8.46 1.60 -12.58
N ARG A 301 -7.20 1.22 -12.84
CA ARG A 301 -6.75 -0.16 -13.13
C ARG A 301 -5.59 -0.52 -12.21
N SER A 302 -5.19 -1.79 -12.18
CA SER A 302 -3.99 -2.21 -11.43
C SER A 302 -2.70 -1.74 -12.11
N ASN A 303 -1.62 -1.63 -11.33
CA ASN A 303 -0.27 -1.23 -11.75
C ASN A 303 -0.21 0.14 -12.44
N ILE A 304 -0.97 1.10 -11.96
CA ILE A 304 -1.10 2.43 -12.56
C ILE A 304 -0.56 3.52 -11.65
N THR A 305 0.09 4.51 -12.25
CA THR A 305 0.41 5.80 -11.63
C THR A 305 -0.45 6.88 -12.26
N LEU A 306 -1.34 7.52 -11.49
CA LEU A 306 -2.03 8.75 -11.88
C LEU A 306 -1.15 9.93 -11.46
N HIS A 307 -0.41 10.51 -12.40
CA HIS A 307 0.56 11.59 -12.12
C HIS A 307 -0.01 12.95 -12.53
N LEU A 308 -0.31 13.79 -11.55
CA LEU A 308 -0.80 15.16 -11.73
C LEU A 308 0.36 16.14 -11.56
N GLU A 309 0.84 16.70 -12.67
CA GLU A 309 1.90 17.70 -12.63
C GLU A 309 1.47 18.95 -11.88
N ASN A 310 2.45 19.76 -11.47
CA ASN A 310 2.18 21.07 -10.90
C ASN A 310 1.30 21.90 -11.86
N GLY A 311 0.20 22.45 -11.34
CA GLY A 311 -0.79 23.19 -12.13
C GLY A 311 -1.82 22.34 -12.88
N ALA A 312 -1.76 21.00 -12.78
CA ALA A 312 -2.83 20.12 -13.24
C ALA A 312 -3.97 20.12 -12.22
N ILE A 313 -5.21 20.25 -12.68
CA ILE A 313 -6.42 20.17 -11.86
C ILE A 313 -7.35 19.13 -12.50
N LEU A 314 -7.49 17.97 -11.88
CA LEU A 314 -8.53 17.01 -12.22
C LEU A 314 -9.81 17.41 -11.49
N LYS A 315 -10.78 17.96 -12.22
CA LYS A 315 -11.98 18.59 -11.65
C LYS A 315 -13.23 17.77 -11.93
N ALA A 316 -13.97 17.44 -10.88
CA ALA A 316 -15.24 16.75 -10.99
C ALA A 316 -16.31 17.67 -11.60
N THR A 317 -17.25 17.11 -12.38
CA THR A 317 -18.48 17.85 -12.70
C THR A 317 -19.27 18.15 -11.44
N ASP A 318 -20.08 19.21 -11.48
CA ASP A 318 -21.01 19.56 -10.41
C ASP A 318 -22.46 19.15 -10.74
N GLU A 319 -22.68 18.45 -11.86
CA GLU A 319 -23.99 17.92 -12.26
C GLU A 319 -24.32 16.62 -11.51
N PRO A 320 -25.33 16.61 -10.61
CA PRO A 320 -25.60 15.44 -9.79
C PRO A 320 -25.95 14.16 -10.55
N ASN A 321 -26.55 14.28 -11.74
CA ASN A 321 -26.90 13.12 -12.56
C ASN A 321 -25.68 12.37 -13.10
N ASP A 322 -24.51 13.01 -13.22
CA ASP A 322 -23.29 12.37 -13.71
C ASP A 322 -22.72 11.33 -12.73
N PHE A 323 -23.09 11.42 -11.45
CA PHE A 323 -22.64 10.49 -10.40
C PHE A 323 -23.62 9.33 -10.17
N LYS A 324 -24.69 9.21 -10.95
CA LYS A 324 -25.63 8.09 -10.81
C LYS A 324 -24.98 6.78 -11.24
N ASN A 325 -25.10 5.75 -10.41
CA ASN A 325 -24.66 4.40 -10.77
C ASN A 325 -25.67 3.76 -11.73
N THR A 326 -25.38 3.79 -13.03
CA THR A 326 -26.25 3.24 -14.08
C THR A 326 -26.09 1.72 -14.24
N GLU A 327 -24.95 1.16 -13.83
CA GLU A 327 -24.65 -0.27 -13.92
C GLU A 327 -25.33 -1.08 -12.81
N ASN A 328 -25.39 -0.54 -11.60
CA ASN A 328 -26.10 -1.15 -10.48
C ASN A 328 -27.35 -0.35 -10.12
N LYS A 329 -28.45 -0.60 -10.83
CA LYS A 329 -29.75 0.06 -10.63
C LYS A 329 -30.36 -0.17 -9.24
N SER A 330 -29.89 -1.17 -8.49
CA SER A 330 -30.34 -1.40 -7.11
C SER A 330 -29.62 -0.52 -6.09
N SER A 331 -28.42 -0.01 -6.44
CA SER A 331 -27.67 0.90 -5.60
C SER A 331 -28.25 2.31 -5.71
N LYS A 332 -28.63 2.88 -4.57
CA LYS A 332 -28.95 4.31 -4.46
C LYS A 332 -27.72 5.17 -4.15
N GLU A 333 -26.54 4.57 -3.94
CA GLU A 333 -25.30 5.30 -3.68
C GLU A 333 -24.74 5.89 -4.98
N PRO A 334 -24.38 7.19 -5.01
CA PRO A 334 -23.65 7.78 -6.13
C PRO A 334 -22.25 7.16 -6.25
N LEU A 335 -21.72 7.16 -7.47
CA LEU A 335 -20.32 6.82 -7.74
C LEU A 335 -19.39 7.82 -7.06
N GLY A 336 -18.18 7.38 -6.69
CA GLY A 336 -17.12 8.31 -6.34
C GLY A 336 -16.63 9.07 -7.58
N PHE A 337 -15.83 10.12 -7.41
CA PHE A 337 -15.21 10.79 -8.55
C PHE A 337 -14.05 9.96 -9.13
N VAL A 338 -13.13 9.47 -8.30
CA VAL A 338 -12.06 8.55 -8.66
C VAL A 338 -12.30 7.21 -7.96
N ASN A 339 -12.45 6.14 -8.73
CA ASN A 339 -12.89 4.84 -8.22
C ASN A 339 -11.86 3.74 -8.48
N GLY A 340 -11.64 2.87 -7.51
CA GLY A 340 -10.88 1.63 -7.64
C GLY A 340 -11.55 0.48 -6.88
N LYS A 341 -11.61 -0.70 -7.49
CA LYS A 341 -12.19 -1.90 -6.85
C LYS A 341 -11.37 -3.14 -7.16
N ASN A 342 -10.92 -3.84 -6.12
CA ASN A 342 -10.13 -5.08 -6.21
C ASN A 342 -8.88 -4.93 -7.08
N LEU A 343 -8.15 -3.82 -6.90
CA LEU A 343 -6.99 -3.46 -7.69
C LEU A 343 -5.69 -3.64 -6.89
N THR A 344 -4.58 -3.75 -7.60
CA THR A 344 -3.24 -3.90 -7.00
C THR A 344 -2.29 -2.86 -7.56
N ASN A 345 -1.42 -2.28 -6.73
CA ASN A 345 -0.39 -1.30 -7.11
C ASN A 345 -1.00 -0.06 -7.79
N ILE A 346 -1.67 0.77 -7.00
CA ILE A 346 -2.23 2.05 -7.47
C ILE A 346 -1.43 3.17 -6.84
N THR A 347 -0.92 4.08 -7.67
CA THR A 347 -0.32 5.32 -7.23
C THR A 347 -1.14 6.51 -7.72
N ILE A 348 -1.47 7.46 -6.84
CA ILE A 348 -1.95 8.80 -7.20
C ILE A 348 -0.92 9.79 -6.66
N GLU A 349 -0.25 10.52 -7.55
CA GLU A 349 0.86 11.37 -7.14
C GLU A 349 1.02 12.65 -7.95
N GLY A 350 1.97 13.48 -7.53
CA GLY A 350 2.34 14.73 -8.17
C GLY A 350 1.88 15.95 -7.37
N GLN A 351 2.19 17.15 -7.87
CA GLN A 351 1.90 18.41 -7.18
C GLN A 351 0.60 19.08 -7.63
N GLY A 352 -0.18 18.41 -8.49
CA GLY A 352 -1.48 18.88 -8.94
C GLY A 352 -2.61 18.66 -7.92
N THR A 353 -3.82 19.01 -8.35
CA THR A 353 -5.03 19.06 -7.53
C THR A 353 -6.12 18.14 -8.07
N ILE A 354 -6.81 17.44 -7.19
CA ILE A 354 -8.12 16.83 -7.46
C ILE A 354 -9.18 17.70 -6.78
N ASP A 355 -10.07 18.30 -7.58
CA ASP A 355 -11.14 19.19 -7.12
C ASP A 355 -12.49 18.49 -7.25
N GLY A 356 -13.19 18.28 -6.13
CA GLY A 356 -14.46 17.57 -6.07
C GLY A 356 -15.69 18.43 -6.42
N SER A 357 -15.54 19.74 -6.63
CA SER A 357 -16.66 20.65 -6.93
C SER A 357 -17.79 20.62 -5.87
N GLY A 358 -17.41 20.48 -4.60
CA GLY A 358 -18.31 20.29 -3.45
C GLY A 358 -19.28 21.45 -3.19
N GLN A 359 -18.95 22.67 -3.62
CA GLN A 359 -19.73 23.89 -3.38
C GLN A 359 -21.19 23.76 -3.84
N ARG A 360 -21.43 23.01 -4.92
CA ARG A 360 -22.77 22.75 -5.45
C ARG A 360 -23.63 21.90 -4.49
N TRP A 361 -23.00 21.06 -3.67
CA TRP A 361 -23.64 20.02 -2.88
C TRP A 361 -23.91 20.44 -1.43
N TRP A 362 -23.06 21.29 -0.86
CA TRP A 362 -23.10 21.62 0.57
C TRP A 362 -24.38 22.34 1.02
N PRO A 363 -24.91 23.37 0.31
CA PRO A 363 -26.14 24.04 0.74
C PRO A 363 -27.33 23.07 0.82
N ALA A 364 -27.50 22.22 -0.19
CA ALA A 364 -28.57 21.23 -0.22
C ALA A 364 -28.43 20.19 0.91
N ALA A 365 -27.20 19.81 1.28
CA ALA A 365 -26.96 18.89 2.39
C ALA A 365 -27.33 19.51 3.74
N ILE A 366 -27.01 20.79 3.94
CA ILE A 366 -27.39 21.55 5.13
C ILE A 366 -28.91 21.64 5.23
N GLU A 367 -29.60 21.95 4.13
CA GLU A 367 -31.07 22.01 4.08
C GLU A 367 -31.71 20.64 4.37
N ALA A 368 -31.22 19.56 3.75
CA ALA A 368 -31.72 18.20 3.99
C ALA A 368 -31.54 17.78 5.46
N LYS A 369 -30.39 18.11 6.08
CA LYS A 369 -30.14 17.86 7.50
C LYS A 369 -31.10 18.66 8.39
N LYS A 370 -31.33 19.95 8.11
CA LYS A 370 -32.29 20.80 8.83
C LYS A 370 -33.72 20.27 8.74
N ALA A 371 -34.10 19.74 7.58
CA ALA A 371 -35.39 19.09 7.34
C ALA A 371 -35.50 17.68 7.95
N LYS A 372 -34.45 17.17 8.62
CA LYS A 372 -34.34 15.80 9.15
C LYS A 372 -34.57 14.72 8.07
N GLN A 373 -34.15 15.00 6.84
CA GLN A 373 -34.24 14.10 5.69
C GLN A 373 -32.90 13.97 4.94
N PRO A 374 -31.77 13.75 5.66
CA PRO A 374 -30.45 13.68 5.02
C PRO A 374 -30.35 12.56 3.97
N GLU A 375 -31.14 11.49 4.09
CA GLU A 375 -31.19 10.36 3.18
C GLU A 375 -31.70 10.70 1.77
N LYS A 376 -32.41 11.84 1.62
CA LYS A 376 -32.91 12.31 0.32
C LYS A 376 -31.82 12.93 -0.54
N LEU A 377 -30.68 13.30 0.04
CA LEU A 377 -29.52 13.83 -0.69
C LEU A 377 -28.29 12.97 -0.43
N ARG A 378 -28.07 11.99 -1.29
CA ARG A 378 -26.81 11.24 -1.33
C ARG A 378 -25.83 12.00 -2.22
N ARG A 379 -24.64 12.21 -1.70
CA ARG A 379 -23.58 13.00 -2.34
C ARG A 379 -22.40 12.08 -2.67
N PRO A 380 -21.69 12.31 -3.79
CA PRO A 380 -20.53 11.51 -4.15
C PRO A 380 -19.38 11.73 -3.17
N ARG A 381 -18.54 10.71 -3.04
CA ARG A 381 -17.21 10.80 -2.38
C ARG A 381 -16.16 11.12 -3.44
N MET A 382 -15.03 11.68 -3.07
CA MET A 382 -14.03 12.05 -4.07
C MET A 382 -13.21 10.84 -4.54
N VAL A 383 -12.37 10.25 -3.69
CA VAL A 383 -11.55 9.09 -4.02
C VAL A 383 -12.04 7.88 -3.22
N VAL A 384 -12.49 6.83 -3.92
CA VAL A 384 -13.03 5.60 -3.31
C VAL A 384 -12.25 4.40 -3.82
N LEU A 385 -11.49 3.77 -2.92
CA LEU A 385 -10.72 2.56 -3.21
C LEU A 385 -11.28 1.43 -2.35
N ASN A 386 -11.70 0.33 -2.98
CA ASN A 386 -12.35 -0.78 -2.30
C ASN A 386 -11.60 -2.09 -2.58
N GLY A 387 -11.18 -2.85 -1.56
CA GLY A 387 -10.53 -4.14 -1.76
C GLY A 387 -9.15 -4.05 -2.42
N CYS A 388 -8.45 -2.91 -2.31
CA CYS A 388 -7.21 -2.65 -3.04
C CYS A 388 -5.97 -2.98 -2.21
N VAL A 389 -4.91 -3.45 -2.86
CA VAL A 389 -3.62 -3.79 -2.22
C VAL A 389 -2.48 -2.98 -2.82
N GLY A 390 -1.62 -2.39 -2.01
CA GLY A 390 -0.50 -1.57 -2.49
C GLY A 390 -1.00 -0.23 -3.04
N VAL A 391 -1.58 0.59 -2.17
CA VAL A 391 -2.11 1.91 -2.50
C VAL A 391 -1.12 2.98 -2.05
N ARG A 392 -0.70 3.85 -2.97
CA ARG A 392 0.22 4.97 -2.71
C ARG A 392 -0.46 6.28 -3.11
N ILE A 393 -0.60 7.22 -2.19
CA ILE A 393 -1.15 8.55 -2.46
C ILE A 393 -0.18 9.59 -1.92
N LYS A 394 0.39 10.40 -2.80
CA LYS A 394 1.57 11.21 -2.46
C LYS A 394 1.56 12.60 -3.08
N ASP A 395 1.92 13.61 -2.30
CA ASP A 395 2.19 15.01 -2.72
C ASP A 395 0.99 15.81 -3.30
N VAL A 396 -0.10 15.15 -3.70
CA VAL A 396 -1.28 15.79 -4.32
C VAL A 396 -2.07 16.64 -3.34
N THR A 397 -2.85 17.58 -3.90
CA THR A 397 -3.88 18.31 -3.17
C THR A 397 -5.27 17.75 -3.49
N LEU A 398 -6.06 17.42 -2.47
CA LEU A 398 -7.48 17.07 -2.60
C LEU A 398 -8.32 18.22 -2.05
N THR A 399 -9.27 18.74 -2.82
CA THR A 399 -10.06 19.90 -2.39
C THR A 399 -11.53 19.82 -2.75
N ASN A 400 -12.36 20.46 -1.93
CA ASN A 400 -13.79 20.65 -2.15
C ASN A 400 -14.52 19.34 -2.43
N SER A 401 -14.32 18.31 -1.61
CA SER A 401 -15.12 17.10 -1.78
C SER A 401 -16.61 17.39 -1.55
N PRO A 402 -17.52 16.81 -2.34
CA PRO A 402 -18.94 16.85 -2.02
C PRO A 402 -19.25 16.15 -0.69
N THR A 403 -18.46 15.14 -0.27
CA THR A 403 -18.50 14.46 1.04
C THR A 403 -17.09 14.06 1.47
N PHE A 404 -16.82 12.77 1.75
CA PHE A 404 -15.50 12.28 2.18
C PHE A 404 -14.51 12.44 1.02
N HIS A 405 -13.28 12.86 1.33
CA HIS A 405 -12.23 13.07 0.34
C HIS A 405 -11.59 11.75 -0.07
N LEU A 406 -10.99 11.02 0.88
CA LEU A 406 -10.22 9.81 0.57
C LEU A 406 -10.70 8.63 1.40
N VAL A 407 -11.23 7.61 0.73
CA VAL A 407 -11.84 6.45 1.38
C VAL A 407 -11.19 5.15 0.90
N PRO A 408 -10.09 4.72 1.54
CA PRO A 408 -9.58 3.35 1.44
C PRO A 408 -10.47 2.42 2.27
N ARG A 409 -11.21 1.56 1.61
CA ARG A 409 -12.10 0.57 2.22
C ARG A 409 -11.59 -0.82 1.90
N ASP A 410 -11.54 -1.70 2.90
CA ASP A 410 -11.10 -3.09 2.71
C ASP A 410 -9.72 -3.17 2.02
N CYS A 411 -8.84 -2.18 2.29
CA CYS A 411 -7.55 -2.06 1.63
C CYS A 411 -6.41 -2.56 2.51
N GLU A 412 -5.32 -3.01 1.89
CA GLU A 412 -4.10 -3.47 2.55
C GLU A 412 -2.86 -2.83 1.94
N ASP A 413 -1.84 -2.53 2.76
CA ASP A 413 -0.63 -1.80 2.34
C ASP A 413 -0.98 -0.43 1.71
N VAL A 414 -1.35 0.52 2.57
CA VAL A 414 -1.81 1.86 2.17
C VAL A 414 -0.88 2.92 2.72
N ASP A 415 -0.21 3.67 1.83
CA ASP A 415 0.60 4.82 2.19
C ASP A 415 -0.03 6.12 1.66
N ILE A 416 -0.29 7.05 2.57
CA ILE A 416 -0.79 8.40 2.27
C ILE A 416 0.22 9.40 2.84
N VAL A 417 0.99 10.05 1.96
CA VAL A 417 2.20 10.79 2.37
C VAL A 417 2.26 12.18 1.75
N ARG A 418 2.44 13.22 2.57
CA ARG A 418 2.54 14.63 2.11
C ARG A 418 1.34 15.11 1.28
N VAL A 419 0.16 14.56 1.55
CA VAL A 419 -1.07 14.98 0.90
C VAL A 419 -1.63 16.22 1.61
N LYS A 420 -2.14 17.17 0.83
CA LYS A 420 -2.91 18.31 1.34
C LYS A 420 -4.39 18.05 1.11
N ILE A 421 -5.21 18.16 2.15
CA ILE A 421 -6.67 18.03 2.03
C ILE A 421 -7.32 19.29 2.57
N ILE A 422 -8.08 19.99 1.72
CA ILE A 422 -8.58 21.34 2.02
C ILE A 422 -10.04 21.48 1.60
N SER A 423 -10.91 21.76 2.56
CA SER A 423 -12.28 22.21 2.34
C SER A 423 -12.67 23.25 3.41
N PRO A 424 -13.63 24.14 3.14
CA PRO A 424 -14.11 25.11 4.14
C PRO A 424 -14.65 24.42 5.41
N ASP A 425 -14.47 25.04 6.59
CA ASP A 425 -14.93 24.51 7.88
C ASP A 425 -16.44 24.22 7.89
N GLU A 426 -17.23 25.02 7.20
CA GLU A 426 -18.69 24.86 7.10
C GLU A 426 -19.14 23.76 6.12
N SER A 427 -18.20 23.09 5.43
CA SER A 427 -18.53 22.04 4.46
C SER A 427 -18.95 20.74 5.16
N PRO A 428 -20.21 20.27 5.00
CA PRO A 428 -20.73 19.18 5.82
C PRO A 428 -20.19 17.81 5.38
N ASN A 429 -19.71 17.01 6.33
CA ASN A 429 -19.23 15.63 6.09
C ASN A 429 -18.10 15.55 5.08
N THR A 430 -17.18 16.51 5.16
CA THR A 430 -15.98 16.55 4.33
C THR A 430 -14.78 15.90 4.99
N ASP A 431 -15.02 14.75 5.63
CA ASP A 431 -14.02 13.88 6.23
C ASP A 431 -12.83 13.73 5.26
N ALA A 432 -11.61 13.91 5.76
CA ALA A 432 -10.44 14.02 4.90
C ALA A 432 -9.85 12.64 4.54
N ILE A 433 -9.59 11.78 5.52
CA ILE A 433 -9.10 10.41 5.28
C ILE A 433 -9.89 9.42 6.12
N ASP A 434 -10.52 8.45 5.45
CA ASP A 434 -11.45 7.49 6.05
C ASP A 434 -11.05 6.02 5.77
N PRO A 435 -9.94 5.51 6.34
CA PRO A 435 -9.63 4.10 6.27
C PRO A 435 -10.76 3.31 6.96
N SER A 436 -11.31 2.33 6.25
CA SER A 436 -12.38 1.47 6.75
C SER A 436 -12.06 0.02 6.52
N ALA A 437 -12.11 -0.82 7.56
CA ALA A 437 -11.76 -2.24 7.50
C ALA A 437 -10.43 -2.49 6.75
N SER A 438 -9.45 -1.60 6.97
CA SER A 438 -8.19 -1.57 6.23
C SER A 438 -7.01 -1.85 7.15
N ARG A 439 -5.93 -2.41 6.60
CA ARG A 439 -4.78 -2.91 7.35
C ARG A 439 -3.45 -2.41 6.79
N TYR A 440 -2.45 -2.28 7.66
CA TYR A 440 -1.12 -1.75 7.32
C TYR A 440 -1.22 -0.38 6.64
N VAL A 441 -1.81 0.57 7.36
CA VAL A 441 -2.07 1.93 6.86
C VAL A 441 -1.06 2.89 7.46
N LYS A 442 -0.34 3.61 6.60
CA LYS A 442 0.54 4.71 6.97
C LYS A 442 -0.01 6.03 6.44
N ILE A 443 -0.19 6.99 7.33
CA ILE A 443 -0.54 8.37 7.00
C ILE A 443 0.58 9.26 7.56
N SER A 444 1.33 9.95 6.71
CA SER A 444 2.42 10.79 7.20
C SER A 444 2.59 12.12 6.50
N ASP A 445 3.03 13.12 7.26
CA ASP A 445 3.45 14.43 6.75
C ASP A 445 2.32 15.19 6.01
N CYS A 446 1.06 14.89 6.33
CA CYS A 446 -0.12 15.48 5.68
C CYS A 446 -0.53 16.80 6.35
N ILE A 447 -1.14 17.68 5.55
CA ILE A 447 -1.77 18.92 6.02
C ILE A 447 -3.27 18.83 5.72
N ILE A 448 -4.11 18.94 6.75
CA ILE A 448 -5.55 18.72 6.64
C ILE A 448 -6.31 19.90 7.24
N ASP A 449 -7.21 20.49 6.46
CA ASP A 449 -8.18 21.51 6.86
C ASP A 449 -9.54 21.12 6.26
N ALA A 450 -10.48 20.69 7.10
CA ALA A 450 -11.71 20.04 6.66
C ALA A 450 -12.92 20.53 7.46
N GLY A 451 -14.13 20.30 6.95
CA GLY A 451 -15.38 20.64 7.65
C GLY A 451 -15.98 19.50 8.49
N ASP A 452 -15.31 18.34 8.54
CA ASP A 452 -15.65 17.21 9.42
C ASP A 452 -14.35 16.55 9.92
N ASP A 453 -14.32 15.25 10.22
CA ASP A 453 -13.12 14.57 10.76
C ASP A 453 -11.86 14.76 9.88
N ASN A 454 -10.73 15.15 10.47
CA ASN A 454 -9.47 15.26 9.73
C ASN A 454 -8.97 13.86 9.32
N ILE A 455 -9.09 12.89 10.22
CA ILE A 455 -8.94 11.47 9.93
C ILE A 455 -10.02 10.73 10.71
N ALA A 456 -10.77 9.85 10.06
CA ALA A 456 -11.79 9.01 10.68
C ALA A 456 -11.50 7.53 10.41
N ILE A 457 -10.87 6.84 11.36
CA ILE A 457 -10.74 5.39 11.28
C ILE A 457 -12.11 4.77 11.54
N LYS A 458 -12.67 4.17 10.49
CA LYS A 458 -13.89 3.37 10.57
C LYS A 458 -13.48 1.91 10.48
N SER A 459 -14.36 1.00 10.88
CA SER A 459 -14.04 -0.44 10.92
C SER A 459 -14.88 -1.26 9.97
N GLY A 460 -15.76 -0.62 9.19
CA GLY A 460 -16.59 -1.29 8.19
C GLY A 460 -17.51 -2.34 8.81
N HIS A 461 -17.10 -3.59 8.69
CA HIS A 461 -17.85 -4.79 9.08
C HIS A 461 -16.92 -5.74 9.83
N GLN A 462 -17.48 -6.70 10.56
CA GLN A 462 -16.67 -7.78 11.12
C GLN A 462 -16.00 -8.57 10.00
N ASP A 463 -14.71 -8.83 10.15
CA ASP A 463 -13.91 -9.57 9.19
C ASP A 463 -13.57 -10.95 9.78
N PRO A 464 -14.10 -12.06 9.23
CA PRO A 464 -13.81 -13.41 9.74
C PRO A 464 -12.33 -13.79 9.69
N ALA A 465 -11.54 -13.19 8.79
CA ALA A 465 -10.09 -13.43 8.72
C ALA A 465 -9.33 -12.67 9.82
N HIS A 466 -9.95 -11.62 10.38
CA HIS A 466 -9.39 -10.77 11.42
C HIS A 466 -10.43 -10.49 12.52
N PRO A 467 -10.83 -11.54 13.27
CA PRO A 467 -11.98 -11.50 14.16
C PRO A 467 -11.83 -10.52 15.33
N ASP A 468 -10.60 -10.15 15.68
CA ASP A 468 -10.31 -9.21 16.77
C ASP A 468 -10.60 -7.75 16.36
N ALA A 469 -10.28 -7.38 15.12
CA ALA A 469 -10.53 -6.05 14.56
C ALA A 469 -10.37 -6.06 13.03
N ALA A 470 -11.28 -5.45 12.29
CA ALA A 470 -11.17 -5.30 10.84
C ALA A 470 -10.11 -4.25 10.47
N CYS A 471 -9.96 -3.19 11.27
CA CYS A 471 -8.91 -2.19 11.10
C CYS A 471 -7.74 -2.45 12.04
N GLN A 472 -6.55 -2.72 11.47
CA GLN A 472 -5.36 -3.02 12.27
C GLN A 472 -4.06 -2.44 11.68
N TYR A 473 -3.10 -2.13 12.55
CA TYR A 473 -1.76 -1.65 12.17
C TYR A 473 -1.81 -0.33 11.41
N ILE A 474 -2.33 0.70 12.09
CA ILE A 474 -2.51 2.04 11.53
C ILE A 474 -1.54 3.01 12.19
N ASN A 475 -0.72 3.68 11.39
CA ASN A 475 0.29 4.64 11.86
C ASN A 475 0.02 6.02 11.24
N VAL A 476 -0.26 7.00 12.09
CA VAL A 476 -0.43 8.41 11.71
C VAL A 476 0.72 9.21 12.30
N THR A 477 1.52 9.88 11.47
CA THR A 477 2.74 10.56 11.95
C THR A 477 2.96 11.91 11.27
N ASN A 478 3.50 12.89 12.02
CA ASN A 478 3.94 14.18 11.45
C ASN A 478 2.83 14.98 10.73
N CYS A 479 1.57 14.77 11.09
CA CYS A 479 0.45 15.46 10.43
C CYS A 479 0.10 16.78 11.13
N LYS A 480 -0.38 17.74 10.35
CA LYS A 480 -0.96 19.00 10.86
C LYS A 480 -2.44 19.07 10.53
N PHE A 481 -3.27 19.20 11.56
CA PHE A 481 -4.72 19.32 11.46
C PHE A 481 -5.14 20.76 11.81
N PHE A 482 -5.91 21.39 10.93
CA PHE A 482 -6.51 22.70 11.11
C PHE A 482 -7.99 22.55 11.48
N HIS A 483 -8.94 23.20 10.81
CA HIS A 483 -10.35 22.99 11.09
C HIS A 483 -10.76 21.54 10.81
N GLY A 484 -11.84 21.12 11.48
CA GLY A 484 -12.36 19.77 11.41
C GLY A 484 -12.67 19.18 12.78
N HIS A 485 -13.12 17.92 12.77
CA HIS A 485 -13.56 17.21 13.97
C HIS A 485 -12.46 16.38 14.66
N GLY A 486 -11.21 16.48 14.20
CA GLY A 486 -10.03 15.89 14.85
C GLY A 486 -9.59 14.53 14.31
N MET A 487 -8.80 13.83 15.13
CA MET A 487 -8.34 12.47 14.89
C MET A 487 -9.33 11.51 15.52
N SER A 488 -10.22 10.95 14.70
CA SER A 488 -11.38 10.17 15.12
C SER A 488 -11.19 8.67 14.88
N ILE A 489 -11.70 7.88 15.83
CA ILE A 489 -12.15 6.50 15.60
C ILE A 489 -13.68 6.50 15.66
N GLY A 490 -14.33 5.99 14.61
CA GLY A 490 -15.77 5.81 14.52
C GLY A 490 -16.54 6.90 13.74
N SER A 491 -17.87 6.95 13.79
CA SER A 491 -18.72 6.18 14.71
C SER A 491 -18.89 4.70 14.35
N GLU A 492 -18.58 4.34 13.11
CA GLU A 492 -18.73 3.00 12.54
C GLU A 492 -17.64 2.04 13.06
N THR A 493 -17.83 1.54 14.28
CA THR A 493 -16.84 0.74 15.03
C THR A 493 -17.12 -0.77 15.06
N VAL A 494 -18.20 -1.25 14.43
CA VAL A 494 -18.66 -2.64 14.48
C VAL A 494 -17.59 -3.70 14.15
N GLY A 495 -16.69 -3.41 13.22
CA GLY A 495 -15.61 -4.33 12.83
C GLY A 495 -14.42 -4.32 13.80
N GLY A 496 -14.33 -3.32 14.68
CA GLY A 496 -13.22 -3.13 15.61
C GLY A 496 -12.01 -2.41 15.02
N VAL A 497 -11.23 -1.78 15.90
CA VAL A 497 -9.98 -1.08 15.60
C VAL A 497 -8.93 -1.49 16.63
N GLN A 498 -7.78 -1.96 16.15
CA GLN A 498 -6.70 -2.41 17.02
C GLN A 498 -5.33 -1.98 16.50
N ASN A 499 -4.34 -1.81 17.39
CA ASN A 499 -2.94 -1.54 17.02
C ASN A 499 -2.83 -0.25 16.17
N MET A 500 -3.22 0.88 16.76
CA MET A 500 -3.11 2.19 16.11
C MET A 500 -2.16 3.10 16.88
N THR A 501 -1.24 3.74 16.17
CA THR A 501 -0.35 4.76 16.72
C THR A 501 -0.57 6.10 16.02
N VAL A 502 -0.69 7.17 16.80
CA VAL A 502 -0.68 8.56 16.32
C VAL A 502 0.46 9.28 17.02
N LYS A 503 1.42 9.79 16.25
CA LYS A 503 2.65 10.36 16.83
C LYS A 503 3.09 11.66 16.16
N ASN A 504 3.57 12.62 16.95
CA ASN A 504 4.17 13.85 16.44
C ASN A 504 3.20 14.64 15.55
N CYS A 505 1.96 14.84 16.00
CA CYS A 505 0.92 15.57 15.26
C CYS A 505 0.54 16.88 15.97
N SER A 506 0.09 17.86 15.20
CA SER A 506 -0.40 19.15 15.71
C SER A 506 -1.83 19.43 15.29
N PHE A 507 -2.60 20.07 16.18
CA PHE A 507 -4.00 20.42 15.98
C PHE A 507 -4.18 21.92 16.22
N GLU A 508 -4.89 22.61 15.33
CA GLU A 508 -5.22 24.03 15.47
C GLU A 508 -6.68 24.27 15.08
N ASN A 509 -7.49 24.76 16.00
CA ASN A 509 -8.92 25.09 15.80
C ASN A 509 -9.87 23.90 15.53
N THR A 510 -9.44 22.65 15.74
CA THR A 510 -10.36 21.50 15.63
C THR A 510 -11.44 21.51 16.73
N GLU A 511 -12.57 20.86 16.44
CA GLU A 511 -13.61 20.61 17.45
C GLU A 511 -13.19 19.59 18.49
N SER A 512 -12.36 18.62 18.12
CA SER A 512 -11.83 17.62 19.04
C SER A 512 -10.38 17.32 18.69
N GLY A 513 -9.63 16.88 19.69
CA GLY A 513 -8.27 16.39 19.50
C GLY A 513 -8.30 14.90 19.21
N LEU A 514 -8.07 14.10 20.25
CA LEU A 514 -8.06 12.65 20.20
C LEU A 514 -9.48 12.14 20.48
N ARG A 515 -10.15 11.62 19.44
CA ARG A 515 -11.58 11.29 19.49
C ARG A 515 -11.84 9.80 19.26
N ILE A 516 -12.61 9.19 20.14
CA ILE A 516 -13.17 7.84 19.94
C ILE A 516 -14.66 7.96 20.21
N LYS A 517 -15.47 7.69 19.18
CA LYS A 517 -16.92 7.86 19.23
C LYS A 517 -17.61 6.59 18.74
N SER A 518 -18.63 6.15 19.49
CA SER A 518 -19.61 5.19 19.01
C SER A 518 -20.92 5.38 19.76
N SER A 519 -22.00 4.79 19.28
CA SER A 519 -23.25 4.67 20.04
C SER A 519 -23.26 3.32 20.76
N ARG A 520 -23.95 3.25 21.91
CA ARG A 520 -24.14 2.04 22.72
C ARG A 520 -24.55 0.77 21.94
N GLU A 521 -25.17 0.92 20.76
CA GLU A 521 -25.68 -0.19 19.94
C GLU A 521 -24.86 -0.52 18.69
N ARG A 522 -23.61 -0.05 18.57
CA ARG A 522 -22.78 -0.30 17.37
C ARG A 522 -21.76 -1.43 17.51
N GLY A 523 -21.41 -1.79 18.73
CA GLY A 523 -20.43 -2.82 19.04
C GLY A 523 -19.01 -2.40 18.72
N GLY A 524 -18.15 -3.40 18.60
CA GLY A 524 -16.75 -3.23 18.21
C GLY A 524 -15.78 -3.08 19.38
N ILE A 525 -14.63 -3.73 19.22
CA ILE A 525 -13.49 -3.58 20.12
C ILE A 525 -12.65 -2.39 19.61
N VAL A 526 -12.28 -1.47 20.50
CA VAL A 526 -11.25 -0.47 20.24
C VAL A 526 -10.17 -0.64 21.29
N THR A 527 -9.00 -1.15 20.89
CA THR A 527 -7.95 -1.51 21.84
C THR A 527 -6.55 -1.35 21.29
N ASN A 528 -5.57 -1.21 22.18
CA ASN A 528 -4.16 -0.96 21.86
C ASN A 528 -3.99 0.27 20.96
N ILE A 529 -4.41 1.42 21.49
CA ILE A 529 -4.36 2.72 20.84
C ILE A 529 -3.33 3.59 21.56
N GLU A 530 -2.34 4.08 20.82
CA GLU A 530 -1.28 4.94 21.34
C GLU A 530 -1.30 6.30 20.67
N TYR A 531 -1.33 7.36 21.48
CA TYR A 531 -1.15 8.74 21.07
C TYR A 531 0.10 9.29 21.76
N SER A 532 1.05 9.85 21.00
CA SER A 532 2.28 10.39 21.56
C SER A 532 2.75 11.68 20.88
N ASP A 533 3.38 12.56 21.67
CA ASP A 533 4.01 13.79 21.17
C ASP A 533 3.02 14.67 20.40
N ILE A 534 1.93 15.08 21.07
CA ILE A 534 0.83 15.83 20.46
C ILE A 534 0.76 17.25 20.99
N THR A 535 0.57 18.21 20.09
CA THR A 535 0.35 19.63 20.43
C THR A 535 -1.00 20.11 19.91
N MET A 536 -1.73 20.85 20.74
CA MET A 536 -3.06 21.34 20.40
C MET A 536 -3.21 22.81 20.78
N LYS A 537 -3.69 23.62 19.83
CA LYS A 537 -4.00 25.03 20.03
C LYS A 537 -5.46 25.28 19.70
N ASN A 538 -6.19 25.90 20.63
CA ASN A 538 -7.58 26.26 20.45
C ASN A 538 -8.49 25.05 20.07
N VAL A 539 -8.23 23.89 20.68
CA VAL A 539 -9.02 22.67 20.41
C VAL A 539 -10.17 22.56 21.39
N LYS A 540 -11.42 22.49 20.92
CA LYS A 540 -12.60 22.60 21.80
C LYS A 540 -12.70 21.46 22.82
N ALA A 541 -12.29 20.23 22.46
CA ALA A 541 -12.21 19.08 23.37
C ALA A 541 -10.95 18.26 23.07
N PRO A 542 -9.81 18.53 23.75
CA PRO A 542 -8.54 17.85 23.47
C PRO A 542 -8.62 16.32 23.56
N ILE A 543 -9.33 15.78 24.56
CA ILE A 543 -9.59 14.35 24.73
C ILE A 543 -11.11 14.12 24.64
N ASN A 544 -11.57 13.27 23.73
CA ASN A 544 -12.99 13.02 23.48
C ASN A 544 -13.22 11.52 23.27
N ILE A 545 -13.28 10.75 24.35
CA ILE A 545 -13.43 9.30 24.31
C ILE A 545 -14.79 8.95 24.90
N THR A 546 -15.72 8.49 24.07
CA THR A 546 -17.07 8.14 24.54
C THR A 546 -17.80 7.09 23.70
N ALA A 547 -18.61 6.29 24.38
CA ALA A 547 -19.58 5.36 23.78
C ALA A 547 -21.00 5.95 23.65
N TYR A 548 -21.16 7.28 23.79
CA TYR A 548 -22.45 7.98 23.64
C TYR A 548 -22.48 8.98 22.47
N TYR A 549 -22.33 8.48 21.24
CA TYR A 549 -22.53 9.29 20.04
C TYR A 549 -24.02 9.34 19.64
N PRO A 550 -24.60 10.51 19.31
CA PRO A 550 -23.96 11.83 19.22
C PRO A 550 -23.96 12.66 20.51
N LYS A 551 -24.61 12.21 21.59
CA LYS A 551 -24.78 12.99 22.82
C LYS A 551 -24.59 12.14 24.07
N ILE A 552 -23.71 12.59 24.96
CA ILE A 552 -23.54 12.05 26.30
C ILE A 552 -24.77 12.41 27.16
N PRO A 553 -25.49 11.43 27.73
CA PRO A 553 -26.59 11.69 28.65
C PRO A 553 -26.05 12.18 30.00
N LYS A 554 -26.85 12.97 30.72
CA LYS A 554 -26.49 13.45 32.05
C LYS A 554 -26.40 12.29 33.05
N GLU A 555 -27.38 11.41 33.02
CA GLU A 555 -27.53 10.23 33.86
C GLU A 555 -27.82 9.03 32.97
N ASP A 556 -27.41 7.84 33.39
CA ASP A 556 -27.64 6.60 32.64
C ASP A 556 -27.52 5.38 33.55
N SER A 557 -28.15 4.28 33.17
CA SER A 557 -28.15 3.01 33.91
C SER A 557 -27.55 1.87 33.10
N ALA A 558 -26.96 0.89 33.78
CA ALA A 558 -26.40 -0.30 33.16
C ALA A 558 -27.44 -1.04 32.31
N GLN A 559 -27.07 -1.38 31.08
CA GLN A 559 -27.83 -2.25 30.18
C GLN A 559 -27.19 -3.65 30.12
N PRO A 560 -27.90 -4.68 29.62
CA PRO A 560 -27.26 -5.96 29.32
C PRO A 560 -26.11 -5.79 28.32
N VAL A 561 -24.99 -6.48 28.56
CA VAL A 561 -23.87 -6.51 27.59
C VAL A 561 -24.27 -7.41 26.43
N THR A 562 -24.14 -6.89 25.21
CA THR A 562 -24.44 -7.57 23.94
C THR A 562 -23.23 -7.48 23.00
N ASP A 563 -23.31 -8.13 21.84
CA ASP A 563 -22.30 -7.98 20.77
C ASP A 563 -22.29 -6.56 20.18
N THR A 564 -23.36 -5.79 20.40
CA THR A 564 -23.50 -4.39 20.01
C THR A 564 -23.02 -3.41 21.07
N THR A 565 -22.55 -3.87 22.24
CA THR A 565 -21.92 -3.01 23.25
C THR A 565 -20.48 -2.65 22.83
N PRO A 566 -20.12 -1.36 22.66
CA PRO A 566 -18.75 -0.94 22.38
C PRO A 566 -17.79 -1.29 23.53
N LYS A 567 -16.61 -1.82 23.20
CA LYS A 567 -15.63 -2.29 24.18
C LYS A 567 -14.30 -1.58 24.01
N TYR A 568 -14.01 -0.62 24.89
CA TYR A 568 -12.81 0.22 24.80
C TYR A 568 -11.82 -0.12 25.92
N SER A 569 -10.57 -0.38 25.53
CA SER A 569 -9.48 -0.63 26.49
C SER A 569 -8.11 -0.26 25.94
N LYS A 570 -7.09 -0.21 26.79
CA LYS A 570 -5.67 -0.05 26.40
C LYS A 570 -5.45 1.17 25.52
N ILE A 571 -5.80 2.33 26.05
CA ILE A 571 -5.66 3.62 25.38
C ILE A 571 -4.59 4.41 26.12
N LYS A 572 -3.45 4.67 25.47
CA LYS A 572 -2.34 5.40 26.06
C LYS A 572 -2.18 6.76 25.37
N ILE A 573 -2.14 7.83 26.15
CA ILE A 573 -1.84 9.19 25.68
C ILE A 573 -0.59 9.67 26.42
N THR A 574 0.48 9.94 25.69
CA THR A 574 1.78 10.36 26.25
C THR A 574 2.24 11.68 25.65
N ASN A 575 2.83 12.57 26.45
CA ASN A 575 3.40 13.84 25.97
C ASN A 575 2.37 14.68 25.17
N LEU A 576 1.24 14.99 25.79
CA LEU A 576 0.20 15.87 25.21
C LEU A 576 0.33 17.27 25.82
N THR A 577 0.43 18.30 24.99
CA THR A 577 0.27 19.70 25.41
C THR A 577 -0.91 20.32 24.66
N ALA A 578 -1.90 20.84 25.39
CA ALA A 578 -3.10 21.40 24.78
C ALA A 578 -3.57 22.71 25.42
N ASP A 579 -4.09 23.59 24.57
CA ASP A 579 -4.91 24.74 24.92
C ASP A 579 -6.33 24.54 24.37
N SER A 580 -7.33 24.72 25.24
CA SER A 580 -8.74 24.60 24.89
C SER A 580 -9.54 25.84 25.28
N PRO A 581 -10.43 26.34 24.39
CA PRO A 581 -11.36 27.42 24.73
C PRO A 581 -12.61 26.94 25.49
N LYS A 582 -12.78 25.64 25.74
CA LYS A 582 -14.01 25.09 26.37
C LYS A 582 -13.75 24.21 27.59
N ASN A 583 -13.14 23.04 27.40
CA ASN A 583 -12.91 22.06 28.47
C ASN A 583 -11.72 21.16 28.11
N ALA A 584 -11.14 20.50 29.11
CA ALA A 584 -10.02 19.59 28.90
C ALA A 584 -10.44 18.29 28.17
N GLY A 585 -11.73 17.99 28.13
CA GLY A 585 -12.29 16.85 27.41
C GLY A 585 -13.17 15.96 28.26
N PHE A 586 -13.37 14.73 27.78
CA PHE A 586 -14.11 13.69 28.49
C PHE A 586 -13.63 12.27 28.13
N ILE A 587 -13.65 11.39 29.13
CA ILE A 587 -13.47 9.94 29.05
C ILE A 587 -14.68 9.31 29.71
N VAL A 588 -15.69 8.97 28.89
CA VAL A 588 -17.03 8.60 29.38
C VAL A 588 -17.46 7.27 28.78
N GLY A 589 -17.39 6.22 29.61
CA GLY A 589 -17.80 4.85 29.27
C GLY A 589 -19.26 4.52 29.60
N LEU A 590 -19.64 3.30 29.25
CA LEU A 590 -20.95 2.74 29.60
C LEU A 590 -20.89 2.14 31.02
N PRO A 591 -21.93 2.26 31.85
CA PRO A 591 -21.98 1.63 33.17
C PRO A 591 -21.84 0.10 33.12
N GLU A 592 -22.37 -0.56 32.09
CA GLU A 592 -22.24 -2.01 31.87
C GLU A 592 -20.90 -2.43 31.27
N TRP A 593 -20.18 -1.50 30.65
CA TRP A 593 -18.84 -1.74 30.11
C TRP A 593 -17.95 -0.50 30.25
N PRO A 594 -17.39 -0.27 31.46
CA PRO A 594 -16.48 0.84 31.69
C PRO A 594 -15.26 0.82 30.76
N ILE A 595 -14.77 1.99 30.36
CA ILE A 595 -13.50 2.08 29.61
C ILE A 595 -12.37 1.70 30.56
N THR A 596 -11.48 0.78 30.15
CA THR A 596 -10.42 0.25 31.03
C THR A 596 -9.03 0.49 30.48
N GLU A 597 -8.01 0.40 31.34
CA GLU A 597 -6.60 0.50 30.94
C GLU A 597 -6.30 1.80 30.14
N VAL A 598 -6.88 2.93 30.57
CA VAL A 598 -6.55 4.24 30.02
C VAL A 598 -5.37 4.82 30.77
N VAL A 599 -4.31 5.21 30.08
CA VAL A 599 -3.10 5.79 30.68
C VAL A 599 -2.87 7.18 30.11
N LEU A 600 -2.82 8.18 30.98
CA LEU A 600 -2.40 9.54 30.65
C LEU A 600 -1.03 9.80 31.28
N GLU A 601 -0.02 10.05 30.45
CA GLU A 601 1.37 10.23 30.89
C GLU A 601 1.96 11.53 30.32
N ASN A 602 2.51 12.41 31.16
CA ASN A 602 3.05 13.70 30.74
C ASN A 602 2.03 14.55 29.93
N VAL A 603 0.84 14.72 30.48
CA VAL A 603 -0.27 15.44 29.83
C VAL A 603 -0.46 16.81 30.49
N ASN A 604 -0.39 17.87 29.71
CA ASN A 604 -0.55 19.26 30.16
C ASN A 604 -1.67 19.92 29.36
N ILE A 605 -2.78 20.30 30.02
CA ILE A 605 -3.93 20.92 29.34
C ILE A 605 -4.31 22.22 30.06
N LYS A 606 -4.50 23.30 29.31
CA LYS A 606 -5.12 24.55 29.80
C LYS A 606 -6.53 24.65 29.24
N ALA A 607 -7.53 24.81 30.10
CA ALA A 607 -8.93 24.91 29.68
C ALA A 607 -9.79 25.63 30.72
N PRO A 608 -10.94 26.24 30.35
CA PRO A 608 -11.85 26.79 31.35
C PRO A 608 -12.36 25.74 32.36
N LYS A 609 -12.65 24.51 31.90
CA LYS A 609 -13.19 23.40 32.71
C LYS A 609 -12.33 22.14 32.62
N GLY A 610 -12.36 21.34 33.68
CA GLY A 610 -11.58 20.11 33.83
C GLY A 610 -11.99 18.96 32.90
N LEU A 611 -11.29 17.83 33.03
CA LEU A 611 -11.54 16.59 32.29
C LEU A 611 -12.62 15.77 33.00
N THR A 612 -13.72 15.49 32.32
CA THR A 612 -14.79 14.62 32.86
C THR A 612 -14.43 13.15 32.71
N ILE A 613 -14.51 12.38 33.79
CA ILE A 613 -14.28 10.94 33.81
C ILE A 613 -15.52 10.27 34.38
N ARG A 614 -16.11 9.32 33.65
CA ARG A 614 -17.29 8.55 34.08
C ARG A 614 -17.21 7.12 33.54
N ASN A 615 -17.53 6.14 34.37
CA ASN A 615 -17.46 4.70 34.02
C ASN A 615 -16.14 4.38 33.29
N ALA A 616 -15.03 4.75 33.90
CA ALA A 616 -13.71 4.59 33.29
C ALA A 616 -12.65 4.38 34.36
N LYS A 617 -11.66 3.53 34.06
CA LYS A 617 -10.45 3.32 34.86
C LYS A 617 -9.27 4.01 34.19
N VAL A 618 -8.74 5.05 34.82
CA VAL A 618 -7.70 5.91 34.26
C VAL A 618 -6.49 5.97 35.21
N THR A 619 -5.29 5.70 34.71
CA THR A 619 -4.04 5.90 35.44
C THR A 619 -3.37 7.19 34.95
N LEU A 620 -3.05 8.08 35.89
CA LEU A 620 -2.38 9.36 35.65
C LEU A 620 -0.91 9.26 36.06
N LYS A 621 -0.02 9.77 35.20
CA LYS A 621 1.42 9.90 35.47
C LYS A 621 1.89 11.27 35.01
N ASN A 622 2.19 12.17 35.95
CA ASN A 622 2.60 13.54 35.63
C ASN A 622 1.57 14.25 34.71
N VAL A 623 0.33 14.36 35.20
CA VAL A 623 -0.77 15.00 34.47
C VAL A 623 -1.14 16.32 35.16
N LYS A 624 -1.17 17.41 34.39
CA LYS A 624 -1.55 18.74 34.86
C LYS A 624 -2.67 19.29 33.98
N ILE A 625 -3.81 19.60 34.61
CA ILE A 625 -4.91 20.33 33.97
C ILE A 625 -5.06 21.65 34.72
N GLU A 626 -4.82 22.76 34.02
CA GLU A 626 -5.04 24.11 34.55
C GLU A 626 -6.45 24.56 34.20
N THR A 627 -7.31 24.70 35.22
CA THR A 627 -8.71 25.14 35.07
C THR A 627 -8.92 26.57 35.54
N GLN A 628 -9.89 27.26 34.93
CA GLN A 628 -10.39 28.55 35.42
C GLN A 628 -11.56 28.35 36.38
N GLU A 629 -12.39 27.32 36.12
CA GLU A 629 -13.58 27.00 36.88
C GLU A 629 -13.58 25.51 37.27
N GLY A 630 -13.86 25.25 38.55
CA GLY A 630 -14.02 23.90 39.07
C GLY A 630 -12.72 23.07 39.12
N PRO A 631 -12.82 21.80 39.51
CA PRO A 631 -11.66 20.94 39.67
C PRO A 631 -11.03 20.56 38.31
N PRO A 632 -9.71 20.26 38.30
CA PRO A 632 -9.01 19.79 37.10
C PRO A 632 -9.55 18.45 36.56
N PHE A 633 -10.07 17.61 37.45
CA PHE A 633 -10.73 16.35 37.12
C PHE A 633 -12.15 16.36 37.70
N ILE A 634 -13.14 16.11 36.84
CA ILE A 634 -14.55 16.02 37.22
C ILE A 634 -14.89 14.53 37.23
N LEU A 635 -14.90 13.95 38.43
CA LEU A 635 -15.14 12.52 38.63
C LEU A 635 -16.64 12.27 38.84
N GLU A 636 -17.23 11.51 37.93
CA GLU A 636 -18.63 11.07 37.99
C GLU A 636 -18.73 9.56 38.28
N ASP A 637 -19.95 9.03 38.31
CA ASP A 637 -20.23 7.64 38.68
C ASP A 637 -19.35 6.62 37.91
N GLY A 638 -18.83 5.64 38.64
CA GLY A 638 -17.99 4.59 38.07
C GLY A 638 -16.60 5.05 37.62
N ALA A 639 -16.19 6.28 37.90
CA ALA A 639 -14.81 6.73 37.69
C ALA A 639 -13.87 6.10 38.73
N VAL A 640 -12.78 5.50 38.24
CA VAL A 640 -11.66 5.00 39.06
C VAL A 640 -10.41 5.65 38.52
N VAL A 641 -9.74 6.48 39.33
CA VAL A 641 -8.55 7.21 38.90
C VAL A 641 -7.40 6.94 39.84
N GLU A 642 -6.27 6.50 39.28
CA GLU A 642 -5.02 6.26 40.00
C GLU A 642 -4.00 7.36 39.69
N GLY A 643 -3.25 7.82 40.69
CA GLY A 643 -2.22 8.85 40.51
C GLY A 643 -2.72 10.31 40.55
N LEU A 644 -3.90 10.54 41.16
CA LEU A 644 -4.39 11.89 41.52
C LEU A 644 -3.61 12.51 42.69
#